data_AF-A0A2N5VKZ3-F1
#
_entry.id   AF-A0A2N5VKZ3-F1
#
_cell.length_a   1.000
_cell.length_b   1.000
_cell.length_c   1.000
_cell.angle_alpha   90.00
_cell.angle_beta   90.00
_cell.angle_gamma   90.00
#
_symmetry.space_group_name_H-M   'P 1'
#
loop_
_entity.id
_entity.type
_entity.pdbx_description
1 polymer ?
#
loop_
_entity_poly.entity_id
_entity_poly.type
_entity_poly.pdbx_seq_one_letter_code
_entity_poly.pdbx_strand_id
1 'polypeptide(L)'
;MPPCGYYPKGSFQSSTRISAQFCSEAAKKHKNERLLASMPFLYQLHLRLLTQSTADENNTNHEQENEADLYGSTDNPLDAEGLGLEEITYQVPPNPIARKQHRLSSIARVVCCMVASARNRRCNSFQLQNSIQLLACGVTERVNQWPLYHELANSRRTATLALKTLSSEAKAELKKMFESPLARVVSPIICIDNLDIEQHVHTHSIGHQTRMFHGTWGYVHFPSPEFINTLDTSQLNLDSFNKAMKKLSLFQIEPSMFLPTPEEEESYKAVWESQIAQVLNTYNSKPENREQAICLDPPPIEKISSKPPIIKILQLMDTPENSAEGLGQVIDATVQQTGLSREAFFAQLQLMDGDLATCKNFNSLRSLHVPSSYAHHSLENISFQLSASHTLWNIAAAILKAHLGDTNNSLDVGAWRCLENLGIPHTKAIPQTDFLLMIKHMEQVHEATILHGLKFTMVDKDPIKGLGKISTKKWNFYVDQFYDKYCTGEARAKAATLKDPKLHNTLIRLQEFLTLQTFLRDMMHSFRADTGATVFTQSHHNIMSPKSLNVFLQMARNFDILNEPPGSLAPKEKVKKVQNSYVFGISKFKQQIDKDPNLNRYKQHMNPMAMEIDTDVGEEHNQQEEGTETREEQSRYAL
;
A
#
# COMPACT_ATOMS: atom_id res chain seq x y z
N MET A 1 -26.80 -35.27 -14.63
CA MET A 1 -27.49 -34.16 -13.93
C MET A 1 -26.99 -34.09 -12.49
N PRO A 2 -26.92 -32.90 -11.85
CA PRO A 2 -26.34 -32.75 -10.52
C PRO A 2 -27.13 -33.48 -9.41
N PRO A 3 -26.47 -33.97 -8.35
CA PRO A 3 -27.13 -34.72 -7.28
C PRO A 3 -28.04 -33.84 -6.41
N CYS A 4 -29.21 -34.36 -6.04
CA CYS A 4 -30.16 -33.65 -5.18
C CYS A 4 -29.76 -33.72 -3.69
N GLY A 5 -30.19 -32.73 -2.91
CA GLY A 5 -29.97 -32.66 -1.45
C GLY A 5 -28.88 -31.66 -1.03
N TYR A 6 -28.58 -31.63 0.27
CA TYR A 6 -27.59 -30.72 0.86
C TYR A 6 -26.16 -31.10 0.47
N TYR A 7 -25.34 -30.09 0.17
CA TYR A 7 -23.89 -30.23 0.07
C TYR A 7 -23.31 -30.80 1.39
N PRO A 8 -22.30 -31.71 1.36
CA PRO A 8 -21.56 -32.18 0.19
C PRO A 8 -22.22 -33.32 -0.58
N LYS A 9 -23.24 -34.01 -0.05
CA LYS A 9 -23.84 -35.17 -0.72
C LYS A 9 -24.70 -34.79 -1.94
N GLY A 10 -25.37 -33.64 -1.90
CA GLY A 10 -26.09 -33.03 -3.02
C GLY A 10 -25.52 -31.66 -3.43
N SER A 11 -26.26 -30.94 -4.27
CA SER A 11 -25.84 -29.64 -4.85
C SER A 11 -26.33 -28.40 -4.10
N PHE A 12 -27.17 -28.54 -3.06
CA PHE A 12 -27.76 -27.41 -2.36
C PHE A 12 -26.83 -26.79 -1.33
N GLN A 13 -26.56 -25.50 -1.51
CA GLN A 13 -25.83 -24.65 -0.59
C GLN A 13 -26.82 -23.81 0.21
N SER A 14 -26.89 -24.08 1.51
CA SER A 14 -27.79 -23.36 2.42
C SER A 14 -27.10 -22.11 2.94
N SER A 15 -27.72 -20.94 2.76
CA SER A 15 -27.18 -19.66 3.26
C SER A 15 -26.94 -19.63 4.77
N THR A 16 -27.53 -20.54 5.54
CA THR A 16 -27.35 -20.65 7.00
C THR A 16 -26.36 -21.73 7.43
N ARG A 17 -25.74 -22.44 6.47
CA ARG A 17 -24.77 -23.53 6.75
C ARG A 17 -23.48 -23.42 5.93
N ILE A 18 -23.35 -22.41 5.07
CA ILE A 18 -22.10 -22.16 4.37
C ILE A 18 -21.02 -21.73 5.38
N SER A 19 -19.78 -22.07 5.05
CA SER A 19 -18.59 -21.61 5.78
C SER A 19 -17.72 -20.69 4.93
N ALA A 20 -16.72 -20.04 5.53
CA ALA A 20 -15.73 -19.24 4.79
C ALA A 20 -15.07 -20.03 3.65
N GLN A 21 -14.89 -21.35 3.82
CA GLN A 21 -14.37 -22.25 2.78
C GLN A 21 -15.20 -22.23 1.50
N PHE A 22 -16.52 -21.96 1.57
CA PHE A 22 -17.40 -21.86 0.40
C PHE A 22 -16.91 -20.81 -0.62
N CYS A 23 -16.33 -19.71 -0.14
CA CYS A 23 -15.84 -18.59 -0.93
C CYS A 23 -14.42 -18.83 -1.50
N SER A 24 -13.72 -19.89 -1.08
CA SER A 24 -12.36 -20.18 -1.56
C SER A 24 -12.33 -20.60 -3.04
N GLU A 25 -11.24 -20.28 -3.73
CA GLU A 25 -11.03 -20.70 -5.13
C GLU A 25 -10.97 -22.24 -5.26
N ALA A 26 -10.43 -22.95 -4.27
CA ALA A 26 -10.44 -24.41 -4.24
C ALA A 26 -11.87 -24.98 -4.19
N ALA A 27 -12.73 -24.43 -3.32
CA ALA A 27 -14.13 -24.84 -3.27
C ALA A 27 -14.87 -24.49 -4.56
N LYS A 28 -14.64 -23.30 -5.12
CA LYS A 28 -15.20 -22.87 -6.42
C LYS A 28 -14.79 -23.83 -7.55
N LYS A 29 -13.50 -24.18 -7.66
CA LYS A 29 -12.99 -25.15 -8.64
C LYS A 29 -13.65 -26.51 -8.48
N HIS A 30 -13.68 -27.06 -7.26
CA HIS A 30 -14.31 -28.34 -6.99
C HIS A 30 -15.81 -28.37 -7.35
N LYS A 31 -16.56 -27.32 -6.98
CA LYS A 31 -18.00 -27.19 -7.30
C LYS A 31 -18.22 -27.12 -8.82
N ASN A 32 -17.34 -26.40 -9.54
CA ASN A 32 -17.38 -26.31 -11.00
C ASN A 32 -17.09 -27.66 -11.66
N GLU A 33 -16.03 -28.35 -11.28
CA GLU A 33 -15.67 -29.67 -11.84
C GLU A 33 -16.80 -30.69 -11.65
N ARG A 34 -17.41 -30.72 -10.45
CA ARG A 34 -18.56 -31.59 -10.16
C ARG A 34 -19.79 -31.27 -11.01
N LEU A 35 -20.06 -29.99 -11.26
CA LEU A 35 -21.16 -29.57 -12.14
C LEU A 35 -20.90 -30.02 -13.58
N LEU A 36 -19.70 -29.77 -14.09
CA LEU A 36 -19.33 -30.13 -15.47
C LEU A 36 -19.33 -31.65 -15.68
N ALA A 37 -18.86 -32.43 -14.70
CA ALA A 37 -18.95 -33.89 -14.71
C ALA A 37 -20.41 -34.39 -14.74
N SER A 38 -21.35 -33.59 -14.20
CA SER A 38 -22.78 -33.92 -14.20
C SER A 38 -23.50 -33.52 -15.49
N MET A 39 -22.90 -32.67 -16.32
CA MET A 39 -23.48 -32.12 -17.55
C MET A 39 -22.46 -32.04 -18.71
N PRO A 40 -21.67 -33.10 -18.99
CA PRO A 40 -20.54 -33.02 -19.91
C PRO A 40 -20.96 -32.72 -21.34
N PHE A 41 -22.09 -33.28 -21.79
CA PHE A 41 -22.63 -33.02 -23.12
C PHE A 41 -22.98 -31.54 -23.33
N LEU A 42 -23.72 -30.93 -22.39
CA LEU A 42 -24.15 -29.52 -22.52
C LEU A 42 -22.94 -28.58 -22.50
N TYR A 43 -21.98 -28.83 -21.61
CA TYR A 43 -20.75 -28.05 -21.55
C TYR A 43 -19.95 -28.14 -22.85
N GLN A 44 -19.73 -29.36 -23.37
CA GLN A 44 -18.97 -29.57 -24.60
C GLN A 44 -19.70 -29.01 -25.83
N LEU A 45 -21.04 -29.10 -25.87
CA LEU A 45 -21.84 -28.51 -26.93
C LEU A 45 -21.62 -26.99 -27.00
N HIS A 46 -21.83 -26.28 -25.89
CA HIS A 46 -21.62 -24.82 -25.85
C HIS A 46 -20.16 -24.45 -26.11
N LEU A 47 -19.20 -25.17 -25.52
CA LEU A 47 -17.79 -24.89 -25.74
C LEU A 47 -17.40 -25.04 -27.22
N ARG A 48 -17.88 -26.10 -27.90
CA ARG A 48 -17.63 -26.31 -29.34
C ARG A 48 -18.31 -25.24 -30.19
N LEU A 49 -19.57 -24.90 -29.92
CA LEU A 49 -20.29 -23.83 -30.62
C LEU A 49 -19.57 -22.49 -30.47
N LEU A 50 -19.10 -22.16 -29.27
CA LEU A 50 -18.35 -20.93 -28.99
C LEU A 50 -16.95 -20.92 -29.62
N THR A 51 -16.35 -22.09 -29.83
CA THR A 51 -15.02 -22.24 -30.46
C THR A 51 -15.12 -22.23 -31.98
N GLN A 52 -16.22 -22.72 -32.53
CA GLN A 52 -16.55 -22.65 -33.96
C GLN A 52 -17.09 -21.25 -34.27
N SER A 53 -16.20 -20.28 -34.42
CA SER A 53 -16.60 -19.00 -35.03
C SER A 53 -17.10 -19.27 -36.45
N THR A 54 -18.26 -18.73 -36.82
CA THR A 54 -18.60 -18.53 -38.23
C THR A 54 -17.48 -17.71 -38.84
N ALA A 55 -16.86 -18.22 -39.91
CA ALA A 55 -16.11 -17.34 -40.78
C ALA A 55 -17.15 -16.39 -41.38
N ASP A 56 -17.19 -15.14 -40.91
CA ASP A 56 -17.99 -14.11 -41.58
C ASP A 56 -17.33 -13.88 -42.94
N GLU A 57 -17.85 -14.56 -43.97
CA GLU A 57 -17.43 -14.37 -45.36
C GLU A 57 -17.86 -12.99 -45.90
N ASN A 58 -18.52 -12.14 -45.10
CA ASN A 58 -18.92 -10.79 -45.48
C ASN A 58 -18.75 -9.81 -44.31
N ASN A 59 -17.58 -9.18 -44.21
CA ASN A 59 -17.52 -7.75 -43.85
C ASN A 59 -16.15 -7.14 -44.13
N THR A 60 -16.09 -6.44 -45.26
CA THR A 60 -15.18 -5.32 -45.51
C THR A 60 -15.38 -4.22 -44.48
N ASN A 61 -14.29 -3.74 -43.86
CA ASN A 61 -14.20 -2.51 -43.05
C ASN A 61 -15.04 -2.45 -41.76
N HIS A 62 -14.83 -3.39 -40.83
CA HIS A 62 -15.04 -3.06 -39.41
C HIS A 62 -13.70 -2.83 -38.74
N GLU A 63 -13.59 -1.68 -38.09
CA GLU A 63 -12.56 -1.35 -37.11
C GLU A 63 -12.27 -2.59 -36.28
N GLN A 64 -10.99 -2.96 -36.13
CA GLN A 64 -10.62 -4.01 -35.19
C GLN A 64 -11.07 -3.52 -33.81
N GLU A 65 -12.25 -3.94 -33.37
CA GLU A 65 -12.65 -3.83 -31.97
C GLU A 65 -11.52 -4.52 -31.19
N ASN A 66 -10.72 -3.70 -30.50
CA ASN A 66 -9.63 -4.21 -29.71
C ASN A 66 -10.27 -5.14 -28.66
N GLU A 67 -9.96 -6.44 -28.70
CA GLU A 67 -10.43 -7.38 -27.65
C GLU A 67 -10.04 -6.91 -26.23
N ALA A 68 -9.13 -5.95 -26.10
CA ALA A 68 -8.81 -5.22 -24.87
C ALA A 68 -10.00 -4.44 -24.28
N ASP A 69 -10.87 -3.87 -25.12
CA ASP A 69 -12.03 -3.06 -24.70
C ASP A 69 -13.10 -3.92 -24.01
N LEU A 70 -13.19 -5.21 -24.36
CA LEU A 70 -14.16 -6.16 -23.80
C LEU A 70 -13.85 -6.65 -22.38
N TYR A 71 -12.59 -6.58 -21.93
CA TYR A 71 -12.23 -7.00 -20.57
C TYR A 71 -12.47 -5.92 -19.52
N GLY A 72 -12.91 -4.73 -19.95
CA GLY A 72 -13.05 -3.57 -19.09
C GLY A 72 -11.70 -2.87 -18.88
N SER A 73 -11.12 -2.30 -19.94
CA SER A 73 -10.24 -1.16 -19.75
C SER A 73 -11.13 -0.04 -19.22
N THR A 74 -10.99 0.33 -17.96
CA THR A 74 -11.53 1.61 -17.50
C THR A 74 -10.97 2.69 -18.43
N ASP A 75 -11.86 3.36 -19.19
CA ASP A 75 -11.48 4.37 -20.20
C ASP A 75 -10.67 5.54 -19.61
N ASN A 76 -10.65 5.64 -18.28
CA ASN A 76 -9.73 6.47 -17.52
C ASN A 76 -8.48 5.65 -17.14
N PRO A 77 -7.31 5.93 -17.76
CA PRO A 77 -6.06 5.24 -17.44
C PRO A 77 -5.70 5.29 -15.96
N LEU A 78 -6.18 6.31 -15.24
CA LEU A 78 -5.95 6.49 -13.81
C LEU A 78 -6.86 5.62 -12.94
N ASP A 79 -8.07 5.29 -13.40
CA ASP A 79 -8.95 4.35 -12.69
C ASP A 79 -8.54 2.90 -13.00
N ALA A 80 -7.99 2.64 -14.20
CA ALA A 80 -7.35 1.36 -14.54
C ALA A 80 -6.07 1.14 -13.73
N GLU A 81 -5.30 2.22 -13.55
CA GLU A 81 -4.12 2.27 -12.71
C GLU A 81 -4.52 2.11 -11.24
N GLY A 82 -5.52 2.83 -10.72
CA GLY A 82 -6.03 2.69 -9.35
C GLY A 82 -6.57 1.29 -9.03
N LEU A 83 -7.46 0.73 -9.86
CA LEU A 83 -7.99 -0.64 -9.69
C LEU A 83 -6.92 -1.72 -9.92
N GLY A 84 -5.94 -1.44 -10.77
CA GLY A 84 -4.76 -2.28 -10.98
C GLY A 84 -3.74 -2.20 -9.83
N LEU A 85 -3.72 -1.08 -9.10
CA LEU A 85 -2.86 -0.81 -7.94
C LEU A 85 -3.49 -1.32 -6.62
N GLU A 86 -4.83 -1.34 -6.53
CA GLU A 86 -5.60 -2.03 -5.48
C GLU A 86 -5.71 -3.55 -5.74
N GLU A 87 -5.21 -4.03 -6.89
CA GLU A 87 -5.28 -5.42 -7.37
C GLU A 87 -6.70 -6.04 -7.33
N ILE A 88 -7.76 -5.22 -7.37
CA ILE A 88 -9.14 -5.66 -7.57
C ILE A 88 -9.36 -5.89 -9.07
N THR A 89 -8.61 -6.83 -9.64
CA THR A 89 -8.77 -7.23 -11.05
C THR A 89 -9.20 -8.68 -11.15
N TYR A 90 -10.11 -8.97 -12.09
CA TYR A 90 -10.44 -10.34 -12.42
C TYR A 90 -9.17 -11.05 -12.90
N GLN A 91 -8.90 -12.28 -12.46
CA GLN A 91 -7.77 -13.07 -12.95
C GLN A 91 -7.81 -13.15 -14.49
N VAL A 92 -6.88 -12.47 -15.16
CA VAL A 92 -6.76 -12.49 -16.61
C VAL A 92 -5.57 -13.38 -17.00
N PRO A 93 -5.77 -14.47 -17.76
CA PRO A 93 -4.67 -15.25 -18.29
C PRO A 93 -3.68 -14.38 -19.10
N PRO A 94 -2.35 -14.61 -18.99
CA PRO A 94 -1.35 -13.71 -19.56
C PRO A 94 -1.36 -13.69 -21.10
N ASN A 95 -1.73 -14.80 -21.73
CA ASN A 95 -1.72 -14.95 -23.19
C ASN A 95 -3.13 -14.69 -23.79
N PRO A 96 -3.27 -13.88 -24.85
CA PRO A 96 -4.54 -13.68 -25.58
C PRO A 96 -5.29 -14.97 -25.92
N ILE A 97 -4.57 -16.02 -26.35
CA ILE A 97 -5.17 -17.32 -26.68
C ILE A 97 -5.73 -17.99 -25.42
N ALA A 98 -4.99 -17.95 -24.32
CA ALA A 98 -5.44 -18.47 -23.03
C ALA A 98 -6.62 -17.66 -22.48
N ARG A 99 -6.66 -16.33 -22.68
CA ARG A 99 -7.80 -15.48 -22.32
C ARG A 99 -9.05 -15.88 -23.07
N LYS A 100 -8.95 -16.00 -24.40
CA LYS A 100 -10.05 -16.46 -25.26
C LYS A 100 -10.55 -17.82 -24.77
N GLN A 101 -9.67 -18.81 -24.63
CA GLN A 101 -10.05 -20.15 -24.16
C GLN A 101 -10.72 -20.13 -22.77
N HIS A 102 -10.17 -19.37 -21.82
CA HIS A 102 -10.73 -19.22 -20.48
C HIS A 102 -12.13 -18.57 -20.51
N ARG A 103 -12.32 -17.53 -21.33
CA ARG A 103 -13.62 -16.87 -21.52
C ARG A 103 -14.65 -17.83 -22.10
N LEU A 104 -14.33 -18.54 -23.19
CA LEU A 104 -15.27 -19.49 -23.81
C LEU A 104 -15.65 -20.61 -22.84
N SER A 105 -14.67 -21.17 -22.13
CA SER A 105 -14.89 -22.17 -21.08
C SER A 105 -15.77 -21.62 -19.94
N SER A 106 -15.53 -20.39 -19.51
CA SER A 106 -16.31 -19.73 -18.46
C SER A 106 -17.76 -19.50 -18.89
N ILE A 107 -18.01 -19.02 -20.11
CA ILE A 107 -19.37 -18.82 -20.64
C ILE A 107 -20.11 -20.16 -20.70
N ALA A 108 -19.51 -21.19 -21.30
CA ALA A 108 -20.10 -22.52 -21.38
C ALA A 108 -20.45 -23.10 -19.99
N ARG A 109 -19.58 -22.87 -19.00
CA ARG A 109 -19.83 -23.26 -17.61
C ARG A 109 -21.00 -22.48 -16.99
N VAL A 110 -21.05 -21.16 -17.17
CA VAL A 110 -22.15 -20.32 -16.64
C VAL A 110 -23.49 -20.77 -17.21
N VAL A 111 -23.57 -21.07 -18.50
CA VAL A 111 -24.79 -21.62 -19.11
C VAL A 111 -25.21 -22.93 -18.45
N CYS A 112 -24.25 -23.83 -18.17
CA CYS A 112 -24.55 -25.05 -17.41
C CYS A 112 -25.07 -24.75 -16.00
N CYS A 113 -24.51 -23.76 -15.29
CA CYS A 113 -24.99 -23.32 -13.97
C CYS A 113 -26.43 -22.80 -14.05
N MET A 114 -26.74 -21.98 -15.07
CA MET A 114 -28.08 -21.42 -15.28
C MET A 114 -29.10 -22.54 -15.50
N VAL A 115 -28.82 -23.45 -16.44
CA VAL A 115 -29.72 -24.57 -16.76
C VAL A 115 -29.91 -25.51 -15.55
N ALA A 116 -28.84 -25.78 -14.81
CA ALA A 116 -28.90 -26.60 -13.60
C ALA A 116 -29.80 -25.97 -12.52
N SER A 117 -29.68 -24.67 -12.27
CA SER A 117 -30.51 -23.93 -11.33
C SER A 117 -31.96 -23.78 -11.82
N ALA A 118 -32.16 -23.53 -13.11
CA ALA A 118 -33.49 -23.43 -13.72
C ALA A 118 -34.30 -24.72 -13.55
N ARG A 119 -33.68 -25.89 -13.84
CA ARG A 119 -34.34 -27.19 -13.67
C ARG A 119 -34.42 -27.64 -12.20
N ASN A 120 -33.54 -27.14 -11.34
CA ASN A 120 -33.59 -27.39 -9.90
C ASN A 120 -32.96 -26.23 -9.13
N ARG A 121 -33.78 -25.37 -8.53
CA ARG A 121 -33.33 -24.21 -7.73
C ARG A 121 -32.46 -24.60 -6.53
N ARG A 122 -32.37 -25.89 -6.19
CA ARG A 122 -31.43 -26.41 -5.19
C ARG A 122 -30.01 -26.64 -5.75
N CYS A 123 -29.76 -26.43 -7.04
CA CYS A 123 -28.43 -26.37 -7.64
C CYS A 123 -27.92 -24.92 -7.64
N ASN A 124 -27.81 -24.31 -6.45
CA ASN A 124 -27.70 -22.86 -6.28
C ASN A 124 -26.29 -22.36 -5.93
N SER A 125 -25.26 -23.20 -5.99
CA SER A 125 -23.91 -22.82 -5.54
C SER A 125 -23.36 -21.60 -6.26
N PHE A 126 -23.52 -21.56 -7.59
CA PHE A 126 -23.03 -20.45 -8.41
C PHE A 126 -23.85 -19.18 -8.14
N GLN A 127 -25.18 -19.32 -8.10
CA GLN A 127 -26.12 -18.23 -7.86
C GLN A 127 -25.91 -17.61 -6.47
N LEU A 128 -25.62 -18.43 -5.45
CA LEU A 128 -25.34 -17.94 -4.09
C LEU A 128 -24.02 -17.17 -4.04
N GLN A 129 -22.98 -17.69 -4.69
CA GLN A 129 -21.68 -17.01 -4.75
C GLN A 129 -21.79 -15.67 -5.47
N ASN A 130 -22.44 -15.63 -6.64
CA ASN A 130 -22.67 -14.39 -7.38
C ASN A 130 -23.46 -13.39 -6.54
N SER A 131 -24.54 -13.79 -5.86
CA SER A 131 -25.30 -12.83 -5.05
C SER A 131 -24.53 -12.27 -3.87
N ILE A 132 -23.66 -13.06 -3.24
CA ILE A 132 -22.78 -12.57 -2.18
C ILE A 132 -21.83 -11.51 -2.77
N GLN A 133 -21.22 -11.79 -3.92
CA GLN A 133 -20.30 -10.88 -4.61
C GLN A 133 -21.00 -9.61 -5.10
N LEU A 134 -22.13 -9.73 -5.80
CA LEU A 134 -22.92 -8.59 -6.28
C LEU A 134 -23.33 -7.68 -5.11
N LEU A 135 -23.79 -8.27 -4.00
CA LEU A 135 -24.15 -7.49 -2.81
C LEU A 135 -22.93 -6.78 -2.20
N ALA A 136 -21.79 -7.47 -2.11
CA ALA A 136 -20.54 -6.88 -1.62
C ALA A 136 -20.03 -5.74 -2.53
N CYS A 137 -20.21 -5.87 -3.85
CA CYS A 137 -19.88 -4.85 -4.85
C CYS A 137 -20.93 -3.71 -4.96
N GLY A 138 -21.87 -3.60 -4.01
CA GLY A 138 -22.84 -2.49 -3.99
C GLY A 138 -23.96 -2.58 -5.03
N VAL A 139 -24.15 -3.74 -5.68
CA VAL A 139 -25.20 -3.90 -6.69
C VAL A 139 -26.58 -3.73 -6.05
N THR A 140 -27.37 -2.81 -6.61
CA THR A 140 -28.70 -2.49 -6.10
C THR A 140 -29.67 -3.68 -6.22
N GLU A 141 -30.70 -3.71 -5.36
CA GLU A 141 -31.75 -4.75 -5.46
C GLU A 141 -32.40 -4.77 -6.84
N ARG A 142 -32.66 -3.59 -7.41
CA ARG A 142 -33.26 -3.45 -8.75
C ARG A 142 -32.40 -4.13 -9.81
N VAL A 143 -31.09 -3.92 -9.78
CA VAL A 143 -30.17 -4.59 -10.70
C VAL A 143 -30.11 -6.07 -10.42
N ASN A 144 -30.08 -6.51 -9.15
CA ASN A 144 -30.02 -7.93 -8.77
C ASN A 144 -31.30 -8.73 -9.12
N GLN A 145 -32.46 -8.08 -9.31
CA GLN A 145 -33.69 -8.76 -9.76
C GLN A 145 -33.54 -9.37 -11.16
N TRP A 146 -32.82 -8.71 -12.06
CA TRP A 146 -32.61 -9.22 -13.43
C TRP A 146 -31.77 -10.52 -13.48
N PRO A 147 -30.58 -10.63 -12.85
CA PRO A 147 -29.82 -11.88 -12.81
C PRO A 147 -30.53 -12.94 -11.96
N LEU A 148 -31.32 -12.56 -10.94
CA LEU A 148 -32.16 -13.51 -10.21
C LEU A 148 -33.21 -14.18 -11.13
N TYR A 149 -33.88 -13.38 -11.97
CA TYR A 149 -34.86 -13.87 -12.93
C TYR A 149 -34.23 -14.86 -13.92
N HIS A 150 -33.01 -14.59 -14.37
CA HIS A 150 -32.28 -15.41 -15.34
C HIS A 150 -31.38 -16.50 -14.72
N GLU A 151 -31.57 -16.85 -13.44
CA GLU A 151 -30.82 -17.93 -12.77
C GLU A 151 -29.30 -17.69 -12.68
N LEU A 152 -28.87 -16.44 -12.69
CA LEU A 152 -27.49 -16.02 -12.53
C LEU A 152 -27.17 -15.66 -11.07
N ALA A 153 -28.19 -15.34 -10.27
CA ALA A 153 -28.06 -14.94 -8.88
C ALA A 153 -29.25 -15.47 -8.04
N ASN A 154 -29.07 -15.53 -6.72
CA ASN A 154 -30.12 -15.61 -5.71
C ASN A 154 -30.62 -14.22 -5.28
N SER A 155 -31.68 -14.20 -4.46
CA SER A 155 -32.21 -12.97 -3.87
C SER A 155 -31.21 -12.33 -2.91
N ARG A 156 -31.24 -11.00 -2.78
CA ARG A 156 -30.43 -10.27 -1.81
C ARG A 156 -30.68 -10.73 -0.39
N ARG A 157 -31.92 -11.07 -0.03
CA ARG A 157 -32.26 -11.68 1.27
C ARG A 157 -31.41 -12.93 1.54
N THR A 158 -31.22 -13.78 0.53
CA THR A 158 -30.42 -15.01 0.65
C THR A 158 -28.93 -14.66 0.82
N ALA A 159 -28.42 -13.70 0.06
CA ALA A 159 -27.06 -13.21 0.19
C ALA A 159 -26.78 -12.56 1.55
N THR A 160 -27.70 -11.74 2.07
CA THR A 160 -27.60 -11.14 3.41
C THR A 160 -27.60 -12.20 4.51
N LEU A 161 -28.44 -13.23 4.41
CA LEU A 161 -28.42 -14.35 5.36
C LEU A 161 -27.10 -15.13 5.30
N ALA A 162 -26.55 -15.31 4.09
CA ALA A 162 -25.23 -15.90 3.89
C ALA A 162 -24.13 -15.06 4.56
N LEU A 163 -24.09 -13.74 4.32
CA LEU A 163 -23.13 -12.83 4.95
C LEU A 163 -23.25 -12.81 6.47
N LYS A 164 -24.47 -12.85 7.03
CA LYS A 164 -24.67 -12.96 8.49
C LYS A 164 -24.10 -14.26 9.06
N THR A 165 -24.26 -15.36 8.34
CA THR A 165 -23.72 -16.68 8.74
C THR A 165 -22.19 -16.65 8.70
N LEU A 166 -21.61 -16.14 7.62
CA LEU A 166 -20.16 -15.97 7.47
C LEU A 166 -19.57 -15.03 8.53
N SER A 167 -20.27 -13.93 8.84
CA SER A 167 -19.87 -12.99 9.91
C SER A 167 -19.90 -13.66 11.29
N SER A 168 -20.89 -14.52 11.55
CA SER A 168 -20.98 -15.27 12.81
C SER A 168 -19.84 -16.28 12.95
N GLU A 169 -19.48 -16.97 11.86
CA GLU A 169 -18.30 -17.85 11.81
C GLU A 169 -17.00 -17.04 12.03
N ALA A 170 -16.83 -15.91 11.34
CA ALA A 170 -15.67 -15.05 11.50
C ALA A 170 -15.51 -14.56 12.95
N LYS A 171 -16.61 -14.17 13.60
CA LYS A 171 -16.62 -13.82 15.03
C LYS A 171 -16.21 -14.99 15.93
N ALA A 172 -16.70 -16.20 15.65
CA ALA A 172 -16.32 -17.38 16.42
C ALA A 172 -14.84 -17.73 16.25
N GLU A 173 -14.31 -17.62 15.02
CA GLU A 173 -12.88 -17.83 14.73
C GLU A 173 -11.99 -16.77 15.39
N LEU A 174 -12.42 -15.50 15.43
CA LEU A 174 -11.73 -14.44 16.16
C LEU A 174 -11.63 -14.78 17.66
N LYS A 175 -12.73 -15.21 18.29
CA LYS A 175 -12.71 -15.62 19.70
C LYS A 175 -11.76 -16.79 19.96
N LYS A 176 -11.79 -17.82 19.09
CA LYS A 176 -10.86 -18.95 19.17
C LYS A 176 -9.39 -18.51 19.07
N MET A 177 -9.11 -17.46 18.30
CA MET A 177 -7.77 -16.88 18.17
C MET A 177 -7.25 -16.36 19.52
N PHE A 178 -8.08 -15.59 20.24
CA PHE A 178 -7.75 -15.05 21.57
C PHE A 178 -7.79 -16.11 22.69
N GLU A 179 -8.52 -17.21 22.50
CA GLU A 179 -8.54 -18.34 23.45
C GLU A 179 -7.39 -19.34 23.23
N SER A 180 -6.64 -19.19 22.12
CA SER A 180 -5.61 -20.14 21.72
C SER A 180 -4.46 -20.22 22.74
N PRO A 181 -3.73 -21.36 22.83
CA PRO A 181 -2.54 -21.46 23.67
C PRO A 181 -1.49 -20.40 23.34
N LEU A 182 -1.37 -20.02 22.07
CA LEU A 182 -0.45 -18.97 21.62
C LEU A 182 -0.83 -17.59 22.19
N ALA A 183 -2.12 -17.26 22.23
CA ALA A 183 -2.62 -16.01 22.82
C ALA A 183 -2.26 -15.85 24.31
N ARG A 184 -1.98 -16.96 25.02
CA ARG A 184 -1.51 -16.92 26.41
C ARG A 184 -0.03 -16.59 26.54
N VAL A 185 0.73 -16.81 25.47
CA VAL A 185 2.16 -16.53 25.39
C VAL A 185 2.38 -15.12 24.83
N VAL A 186 1.70 -14.77 23.74
CA VAL A 186 1.73 -13.43 23.15
C VAL A 186 0.31 -13.08 22.72
N SER A 187 -0.22 -11.95 23.17
CA SER A 187 -1.53 -11.50 22.72
C SER A 187 -1.47 -11.16 21.22
N PRO A 188 -2.54 -11.45 20.45
CA PRO A 188 -2.61 -11.02 19.06
C PRO A 188 -2.41 -9.51 18.92
N ILE A 189 -1.72 -9.08 17.86
CA ILE A 189 -1.57 -7.66 17.53
C ILE A 189 -2.88 -7.16 16.92
N ILE A 190 -3.37 -6.03 17.39
CA ILE A 190 -4.63 -5.43 16.96
C ILE A 190 -4.32 -4.15 16.18
N CYS A 191 -4.67 -4.11 14.91
CA CYS A 191 -4.52 -2.91 14.09
C CYS A 191 -5.89 -2.27 13.89
N ILE A 192 -6.01 -0.98 14.19
CA ILE A 192 -7.24 -0.20 13.99
C ILE A 192 -6.97 1.00 13.08
N ASP A 193 -7.97 1.37 12.31
CA ASP A 193 -7.94 2.56 11.47
C ASP A 193 -9.36 3.08 11.22
N ASN A 194 -9.46 4.36 10.86
CA ASN A 194 -10.73 5.01 10.60
C ASN A 194 -11.28 4.51 9.27
N LEU A 195 -12.60 4.34 9.19
CA LEU A 195 -13.32 4.04 7.96
C LEU A 195 -14.35 5.13 7.69
N ASP A 196 -14.05 5.94 6.69
CA ASP A 196 -14.96 6.96 6.18
C ASP A 196 -15.64 6.46 4.90
N ILE A 197 -16.96 6.33 4.94
CA ILE A 197 -17.76 5.94 3.77
C ILE A 197 -18.65 7.11 3.37
N GLU A 198 -18.36 7.72 2.21
CA GLU A 198 -19.24 8.74 1.64
C GLU A 198 -20.44 8.07 0.95
N GLN A 199 -21.64 8.35 1.45
CA GLN A 199 -22.86 8.18 0.68
C GLN A 199 -23.08 9.44 -0.17
N HIS A 200 -22.58 9.40 -1.41
CA HIS A 200 -22.79 10.49 -2.36
C HIS A 200 -24.22 10.50 -2.92
N VAL A 201 -24.85 11.69 -2.98
CA VAL A 201 -26.17 11.88 -3.60
C VAL A 201 -26.05 12.78 -4.81
N HIS A 202 -26.38 12.27 -6.01
CA HIS A 202 -26.25 13.02 -7.27
C HIS A 202 -27.11 14.28 -7.37
N THR A 203 -28.23 14.35 -6.64
CA THR A 203 -29.13 15.50 -6.67
C THR A 203 -29.52 15.87 -5.25
N HIS A 204 -28.95 16.96 -4.74
CA HIS A 204 -29.23 17.45 -3.40
C HIS A 204 -30.67 17.97 -3.31
N SER A 205 -31.36 17.62 -2.22
CA SER A 205 -32.66 18.18 -1.84
C SER A 205 -32.80 18.22 -0.31
N ILE A 206 -33.85 18.88 0.21
CA ILE A 206 -34.08 18.98 1.65
C ILE A 206 -34.29 17.56 2.21
N GLY A 207 -33.37 17.11 3.08
CA GLY A 207 -33.35 15.75 3.63
C GLY A 207 -32.61 14.70 2.77
N HIS A 208 -32.10 15.08 1.60
CA HIS A 208 -31.30 14.23 0.70
C HIS A 208 -29.99 14.96 0.37
N GLN A 209 -28.99 14.73 1.20
CA GLN A 209 -27.66 15.29 1.06
C GLN A 209 -26.64 14.16 1.13
N THR A 210 -25.48 14.40 0.53
CA THR A 210 -24.29 13.56 0.76
C THR A 210 -24.04 13.45 2.25
N ARG A 211 -23.78 12.23 2.72
CA ARG A 211 -23.50 11.94 4.14
C ARG A 211 -22.22 11.15 4.25
N MET A 212 -21.44 11.45 5.27
CA MET A 212 -20.30 10.64 5.67
C MET A 212 -20.73 9.70 6.78
N PHE A 213 -20.46 8.42 6.62
CA PHE A 213 -20.41 7.48 7.72
C PHE A 213 -18.99 7.47 8.27
N HIS A 214 -18.86 7.64 9.58
CA HIS A 214 -17.59 7.60 10.30
C HIS A 214 -17.60 6.40 11.24
N GLY A 215 -16.76 5.42 10.99
CA GLY A 215 -16.60 4.27 11.88
C GLY A 215 -15.15 3.86 12.00
N THR A 216 -14.90 2.82 12.79
CA THR A 216 -13.56 2.21 12.93
C THR A 216 -13.60 0.80 12.39
N TRP A 217 -12.64 0.48 11.55
CA TRP A 217 -12.37 -0.90 11.15
C TRP A 217 -11.04 -1.34 11.73
N GLY A 218 -10.78 -2.64 11.68
CA GLY A 218 -9.53 -3.17 12.18
C GLY A 218 -9.36 -4.64 11.91
N TYR A 219 -8.18 -5.15 12.21
CA TYR A 219 -7.86 -6.55 12.07
C TYR A 219 -6.90 -7.00 13.15
N VAL A 220 -6.82 -8.31 13.31
CA VAL A 220 -6.00 -8.99 14.30
C VAL A 220 -5.11 -9.99 13.61
N HIS A 221 -3.86 -10.07 14.03
CA HIS A 221 -2.91 -11.04 13.52
C HIS A 221 -1.94 -11.52 14.59
N PHE A 222 -1.33 -12.68 14.36
CA PHE A 222 -0.17 -13.12 15.13
C PHE A 222 1.10 -12.86 14.33
N PRO A 223 2.23 -12.56 15.00
CA PRO A 223 3.54 -12.71 14.40
C PRO A 223 3.73 -14.14 13.87
N SER A 224 4.58 -14.31 12.86
CA SER A 224 4.82 -15.64 12.29
C SER A 224 5.31 -16.62 13.36
N PRO A 225 4.87 -17.89 13.37
CA PRO A 225 5.34 -18.87 14.34
C PRO A 225 6.86 -19.06 14.33
N GLU A 226 7.49 -18.90 13.16
CA GLU A 226 8.95 -18.94 13.00
C GLU A 226 9.63 -17.82 13.79
N PHE A 227 9.09 -16.60 13.72
CA PHE A 227 9.58 -15.46 14.48
C PHE A 227 9.33 -15.64 15.98
N ILE A 228 8.15 -16.10 16.40
CA ILE A 228 7.87 -16.31 17.83
C ILE A 228 8.84 -17.33 18.44
N ASN A 229 9.24 -18.36 17.68
CA ASN A 229 10.19 -19.38 18.14
C ASN A 229 11.63 -18.84 18.32
N THR A 230 11.98 -17.67 17.78
CA THR A 230 13.30 -17.05 18.02
C THR A 230 13.32 -16.21 19.30
N LEU A 231 12.15 -15.90 19.87
CA LEU A 231 12.02 -15.04 21.04
C LEU A 231 12.02 -15.83 22.35
N ASP A 232 12.50 -15.20 23.42
CA ASP A 232 12.31 -15.73 24.78
C ASP A 232 10.87 -15.48 25.24
N THR A 233 10.02 -16.48 25.03
CA THR A 233 8.60 -16.46 25.41
C THR A 233 8.37 -16.20 26.90
N SER A 234 9.34 -16.47 27.78
CA SER A 234 9.23 -16.15 29.22
C SER A 234 9.29 -14.64 29.49
N GLN A 235 9.80 -13.85 28.55
CA GLN A 235 9.88 -12.39 28.63
C GLN A 235 8.73 -11.67 27.92
N LEU A 236 7.88 -12.38 27.18
CA LEU A 236 6.74 -11.81 26.44
C LEU A 236 5.52 -11.61 27.35
N ASN A 237 5.68 -10.85 28.44
CA ASN A 237 4.60 -10.59 29.38
C ASN A 237 4.65 -9.17 29.94
N LEU A 238 3.54 -8.77 30.57
CA LEU A 238 3.35 -7.43 31.10
C LEU A 238 4.37 -7.05 32.19
N ASP A 239 4.79 -7.99 33.04
CA ASP A 239 5.77 -7.71 34.10
C ASP A 239 7.16 -7.44 33.52
N SER A 240 7.62 -8.26 32.56
CA SER A 240 8.86 -8.04 31.83
C SER A 240 8.84 -6.71 31.06
N PHE A 241 7.72 -6.40 30.41
CA PHE A 241 7.50 -5.09 29.77
C PHE A 241 7.65 -3.95 30.79
N ASN A 242 6.89 -3.97 31.88
CA ASN A 242 6.94 -2.93 32.92
C ASN A 242 8.34 -2.78 33.54
N LYS A 243 9.07 -3.89 33.75
CA LYS A 243 10.46 -3.87 34.21
C LYS A 243 11.39 -3.21 33.19
N ALA A 244 11.20 -3.47 31.89
CA ALA A 244 11.95 -2.80 30.83
C ALA A 244 11.63 -1.29 30.80
N MET A 245 10.34 -0.93 30.88
CA MET A 245 9.89 0.47 30.90
C MET A 245 10.49 1.27 32.04
N LYS A 246 10.58 0.69 33.25
CA LYS A 246 11.22 1.33 34.41
C LYS A 246 12.69 1.68 34.17
N LYS A 247 13.40 0.87 33.39
CA LYS A 247 14.83 1.09 33.06
C LYS A 247 15.04 2.23 32.05
N LEU A 248 14.03 2.66 31.31
CA LEU A 248 14.16 3.73 30.30
C LEU A 248 14.60 5.07 30.89
N SER A 249 14.19 5.36 32.13
CA SER A 249 14.63 6.57 32.84
C SER A 249 16.16 6.66 32.96
N LEU A 250 16.82 5.49 33.11
CA LEU A 250 18.28 5.35 33.23
C LEU A 250 18.98 5.12 31.89
N PHE A 251 18.24 4.84 30.82
CA PHE A 251 18.82 4.59 29.50
C PHE A 251 19.49 5.86 28.98
N GLN A 252 20.75 5.78 28.54
CA GLN A 252 21.45 6.92 27.94
C GLN A 252 21.41 6.77 26.43
N ILE A 253 20.84 7.78 25.76
CA ILE A 253 20.81 7.84 24.30
C ILE A 253 22.11 8.51 23.86
N GLU A 254 23.00 7.74 23.23
CA GLU A 254 24.26 8.27 22.70
C GLU A 254 24.11 8.66 21.22
N PRO A 255 24.72 9.78 20.75
CA PRO A 255 24.64 10.18 19.35
C PRO A 255 25.16 9.12 18.35
N SER A 256 26.12 8.31 18.78
CA SER A 256 26.66 7.17 18.03
C SER A 256 25.59 6.16 17.63
N MET A 257 24.50 6.03 18.41
CA MET A 257 23.38 5.12 18.12
C MET A 257 22.60 5.47 16.84
N PHE A 258 22.78 6.69 16.31
CA PHE A 258 22.11 7.16 15.09
C PHE A 258 23.06 7.29 13.89
N LEU A 259 24.33 6.90 14.06
CA LEU A 259 25.32 6.92 12.99
C LEU A 259 25.50 5.49 12.44
N PRO A 260 25.67 5.34 11.12
CA PRO A 260 25.86 4.02 10.53
C PRO A 260 27.17 3.41 11.02
N THR A 261 27.19 2.09 11.20
CA THR A 261 28.42 1.33 11.40
C THR A 261 29.20 1.20 10.08
N PRO A 262 30.50 0.87 10.11
CA PRO A 262 31.26 0.61 8.88
C PRO A 262 30.65 -0.48 7.98
N GLU A 263 30.01 -1.50 8.58
CA GLU A 263 29.32 -2.56 7.84
C GLU A 263 28.03 -2.04 7.18
N GLU A 264 27.29 -1.16 7.86
CA GLU A 264 26.10 -0.51 7.32
C GLU A 264 26.46 0.49 6.21
N GLU A 265 27.60 1.17 6.29
CA GLU A 265 28.09 2.04 5.21
C GLU A 265 28.44 1.24 3.94
N GLU A 266 29.07 0.07 4.08
CA GLU A 266 29.36 -0.82 2.94
C GLU A 266 28.07 -1.37 2.34
N SER A 267 27.10 -1.76 3.19
CA SER A 267 25.76 -2.17 2.74
C SER A 267 25.04 -1.03 1.99
N TYR A 268 25.10 0.19 2.52
CA TYR A 268 24.53 1.39 1.89
C TYR A 268 25.18 1.69 0.52
N LYS A 269 26.48 1.49 0.39
CA LYS A 269 27.18 1.57 -0.91
C LYS A 269 26.68 0.50 -1.88
N ALA A 270 26.57 -0.75 -1.46
CA ALA A 270 26.06 -1.83 -2.29
C ALA A 270 24.61 -1.60 -2.75
N VAL A 271 23.77 -0.95 -1.92
CA VAL A 271 22.44 -0.49 -2.31
C VAL A 271 22.50 0.47 -3.49
N TRP A 272 23.34 1.50 -3.43
CA TRP A 272 23.53 2.45 -4.54
C TRP A 272 23.96 1.74 -5.82
N GLU A 273 25.01 0.93 -5.71
CA GLU A 273 25.57 0.19 -6.84
C GLU A 273 24.51 -0.69 -7.51
N SER A 274 23.67 -1.37 -6.72
CA SER A 274 22.58 -2.20 -7.23
C SER A 274 21.52 -1.42 -8.02
N GLN A 275 21.12 -0.23 -7.55
CA GLN A 275 20.13 0.58 -8.25
C GLN A 275 20.70 1.19 -9.54
N ILE A 276 21.95 1.65 -9.51
CA ILE A 276 22.65 2.14 -10.71
C ILE A 276 22.78 1.00 -11.73
N ALA A 277 23.16 -0.18 -11.27
CA ALA A 277 23.24 -1.41 -12.04
C ALA A 277 21.88 -1.80 -12.67
N GLN A 278 20.78 -1.71 -11.92
CA GLN A 278 19.42 -1.94 -12.44
C GLN A 278 19.08 -0.99 -13.58
N VAL A 279 19.31 0.32 -13.40
CA VAL A 279 19.02 1.33 -14.43
C VAL A 279 19.88 1.10 -15.68
N LEU A 280 21.17 0.83 -15.50
CA LEU A 280 22.09 0.54 -16.59
C LEU A 280 21.62 -0.70 -17.39
N ASN A 281 21.29 -1.78 -16.70
CA ASN A 281 20.82 -3.04 -17.30
C ASN A 281 19.44 -2.92 -17.99
N THR A 282 18.55 -2.08 -17.45
CA THR A 282 17.17 -1.96 -17.93
C THR A 282 17.05 -1.00 -19.11
N TYR A 283 17.78 0.12 -19.11
CA TYR A 283 17.53 1.22 -20.05
C TYR A 283 18.69 1.54 -21.00
N ASN A 284 19.89 1.00 -20.79
CA ASN A 284 21.04 1.35 -21.62
C ASN A 284 21.84 0.13 -22.16
N SER A 285 22.44 -0.68 -21.29
CA SER A 285 23.30 -1.79 -21.72
C SER A 285 23.36 -2.96 -20.74
N LYS A 286 23.49 -4.18 -21.27
CA LYS A 286 23.64 -5.42 -20.49
C LYS A 286 25.11 -5.84 -20.38
N PRO A 287 25.53 -6.45 -19.26
CA PRO A 287 26.86 -7.03 -19.16
C PRO A 287 26.99 -8.27 -20.07
N GLU A 288 28.19 -8.54 -20.57
CA GLU A 288 28.51 -9.77 -21.31
C GLU A 288 28.33 -11.02 -20.45
N ASN A 289 28.85 -10.99 -19.22
CA ASN A 289 28.71 -12.04 -18.22
C ASN A 289 27.97 -11.48 -16.99
N ARG A 290 26.80 -12.06 -16.69
CA ARG A 290 25.93 -11.65 -15.59
C ARG A 290 26.45 -12.04 -14.20
N GLU A 291 27.21 -13.12 -14.09
CA GLU A 291 27.73 -13.64 -12.81
C GLU A 291 28.87 -12.78 -12.26
N GLN A 292 29.62 -12.11 -13.14
CA GLN A 292 30.73 -11.22 -12.78
C GLN A 292 30.31 -9.75 -12.65
N ALA A 293 29.04 -9.44 -12.92
CA ALA A 293 28.50 -8.08 -12.86
C ALA A 293 28.06 -7.76 -11.42
N ILE A 294 28.13 -6.49 -11.05
CA ILE A 294 27.51 -5.99 -9.81
C ILE A 294 26.06 -6.49 -9.73
N CYS A 295 25.66 -6.91 -8.52
CA CYS A 295 24.34 -7.47 -8.29
C CYS A 295 23.27 -6.44 -8.62
N LEU A 296 22.25 -6.84 -9.38
CA LEU A 296 21.09 -5.98 -9.62
C LEU A 296 20.24 -5.84 -8.37
N ASP A 297 20.25 -6.83 -7.47
CA ASP A 297 19.44 -6.79 -6.26
C ASP A 297 20.27 -6.18 -5.12
N PRO A 298 19.67 -5.26 -4.33
CA PRO A 298 20.35 -4.69 -3.16
C PRO A 298 20.67 -5.79 -2.13
N PRO A 299 21.66 -5.55 -1.25
CA PRO A 299 21.92 -6.46 -0.14
C PRO A 299 20.65 -6.62 0.71
N PRO A 300 20.37 -7.83 1.22
CA PRO A 300 19.19 -8.06 2.04
C PRO A 300 19.30 -7.28 3.36
N ILE A 301 18.30 -6.45 3.66
CA ILE A 301 18.05 -5.98 5.03
C ILE A 301 17.56 -7.20 5.84
N GLU A 302 17.81 -7.25 7.15
CA GLU A 302 17.42 -8.35 8.04
C GLU A 302 16.02 -8.89 7.68
N LYS A 303 16.00 -10.08 7.07
CA LYS A 303 14.78 -10.65 6.49
C LYS A 303 13.98 -11.32 7.58
N ILE A 304 12.86 -10.72 7.94
CA ILE A 304 11.80 -11.38 8.71
C ILE A 304 11.08 -12.38 7.78
N SER A 305 10.44 -13.40 8.34
CA SER A 305 9.73 -14.43 7.57
C SER A 305 8.71 -13.79 6.62
N SER A 306 8.83 -14.05 5.31
CA SER A 306 7.93 -13.55 4.27
C SER A 306 6.65 -14.39 4.13
N LYS A 307 6.21 -15.02 5.22
CA LYS A 307 5.01 -15.87 5.23
C LYS A 307 3.81 -14.99 5.52
N PRO A 308 2.78 -15.03 4.67
CA PRO A 308 1.56 -14.27 4.88
C PRO A 308 0.98 -14.47 6.29
N PRO A 309 0.76 -13.39 7.06
CA PRO A 309 0.16 -13.50 8.37
C PRO A 309 -1.30 -13.93 8.23
N ILE A 310 -1.77 -14.71 9.20
CA ILE A 310 -3.19 -15.07 9.27
C ILE A 310 -3.93 -13.88 9.88
N ILE A 311 -4.59 -13.09 9.02
CA ILE A 311 -5.35 -11.91 9.44
C ILE A 311 -6.82 -12.30 9.73
N LYS A 312 -7.38 -11.74 10.81
CA LYS A 312 -8.80 -11.82 11.16
C LYS A 312 -9.38 -10.41 11.29
N ILE A 313 -10.37 -10.09 10.48
CA ILE A 313 -10.98 -8.77 10.45
C ILE A 313 -11.94 -8.62 11.65
N LEU A 314 -11.86 -7.48 12.34
CA LEU A 314 -12.82 -7.05 13.34
C LEU A 314 -14.13 -6.63 12.67
N GLN A 315 -15.24 -6.90 13.33
CA GLN A 315 -16.52 -6.33 12.92
C GLN A 315 -16.43 -4.80 13.00
N LEU A 316 -16.89 -4.14 11.93
CA LEU A 316 -16.95 -2.68 11.84
C LEU A 316 -17.64 -2.08 13.07
N MET A 317 -17.01 -1.08 13.66
CA MET A 317 -17.48 -0.37 14.84
C MET A 317 -18.13 0.95 14.40
N ASP A 318 -19.36 1.19 14.83
CA ASP A 318 -20.13 2.41 14.54
C ASP A 318 -19.74 3.53 15.51
N THR A 319 -18.44 3.80 15.57
CA THR A 319 -17.81 4.77 16.46
C THR A 319 -16.50 5.17 15.81
N PRO A 320 -16.21 6.48 15.64
CA PRO A 320 -14.92 6.91 15.13
C PRO A 320 -13.87 6.99 16.26
N GLU A 321 -12.61 6.68 15.96
CA GLU A 321 -11.48 6.89 16.91
C GLU A 321 -10.89 8.31 16.88
N ASN A 322 -11.59 9.26 16.25
CA ASN A 322 -11.12 10.64 16.02
C ASN A 322 -10.97 11.51 17.29
N SER A 323 -11.34 10.98 18.46
CA SER A 323 -11.19 11.65 19.76
C SER A 323 -10.76 10.66 20.84
N ALA A 324 -10.30 11.17 21.99
CA ALA A 324 -9.98 10.34 23.15
C ALA A 324 -11.19 9.53 23.65
N GLU A 325 -12.38 10.14 23.68
CA GLU A 325 -13.63 9.46 24.04
C GLU A 325 -14.01 8.38 23.03
N GLY A 326 -13.98 8.71 21.73
CA GLY A 326 -14.28 7.78 20.65
C GLY A 326 -13.34 6.58 20.66
N LEU A 327 -12.05 6.81 20.88
CA LEU A 327 -11.08 5.72 21.02
C LEU A 327 -11.36 4.83 22.25
N GLY A 328 -11.79 5.41 23.38
CA GLY A 328 -12.20 4.62 24.55
C GLY A 328 -13.36 3.66 24.22
N GLN A 329 -14.33 4.14 23.45
CA GLN A 329 -15.45 3.33 22.95
C GLN A 329 -14.98 2.25 21.95
N VAL A 330 -14.00 2.55 21.09
CA VAL A 330 -13.37 1.59 20.17
C VAL A 330 -12.62 0.48 20.92
N ILE A 331 -11.89 0.81 21.99
CA ILE A 331 -11.23 -0.18 22.85
C ILE A 331 -12.29 -1.10 23.48
N ASP A 332 -13.36 -0.53 24.01
CA ASP A 332 -14.46 -1.30 24.61
C ASP A 332 -15.14 -2.23 23.61
N ALA A 333 -15.41 -1.75 22.40
CA ALA A 333 -15.96 -2.55 21.31
C ALA A 333 -14.98 -3.66 20.89
N THR A 334 -13.69 -3.37 20.83
CA THR A 334 -12.63 -4.35 20.53
C THR A 334 -12.62 -5.47 21.58
N VAL A 335 -12.63 -5.13 22.88
CA VAL A 335 -12.66 -6.11 23.98
C VAL A 335 -13.87 -7.04 23.83
N GLN A 336 -15.07 -6.50 23.55
CA GLN A 336 -16.28 -7.30 23.36
C GLN A 336 -16.17 -8.29 22.18
N GLN A 337 -15.44 -7.92 21.13
CA GLN A 337 -15.24 -8.77 19.96
C GLN A 337 -14.25 -9.92 20.23
N THR A 338 -13.25 -9.72 21.08
CA THR A 338 -12.27 -10.78 21.45
C THR A 338 -12.92 -11.97 22.17
N GLY A 339 -14.04 -11.75 22.87
CA GLY A 339 -14.69 -12.76 23.70
C GLY A 339 -14.04 -13.00 25.06
N LEU A 340 -12.92 -12.33 25.37
CA LEU A 340 -12.30 -12.35 26.69
C LEU A 340 -13.13 -11.53 27.70
N SER A 341 -12.99 -11.83 29.00
CA SER A 341 -13.47 -10.92 30.03
C SER A 341 -12.61 -9.65 30.05
N ARG A 342 -13.15 -8.52 30.56
CA ARG A 342 -12.36 -7.29 30.66
C ARG A 342 -11.09 -7.53 31.47
N GLU A 343 -11.19 -8.25 32.58
CA GLU A 343 -10.05 -8.55 33.46
C GLU A 343 -8.99 -9.38 32.72
N ALA A 344 -9.40 -10.38 31.94
CA ALA A 344 -8.46 -11.22 31.19
C ALA A 344 -7.73 -10.43 30.09
N PHE A 345 -8.45 -9.55 29.39
CA PHE A 345 -7.87 -8.69 28.36
C PHE A 345 -6.85 -7.70 28.95
N PHE A 346 -7.22 -7.01 30.03
CA PHE A 346 -6.37 -6.01 30.68
C PHE A 346 -5.24 -6.60 31.54
N ALA A 347 -5.27 -7.91 31.82
CA ALA A 347 -4.18 -8.62 32.51
C ALA A 347 -3.00 -8.97 31.59
N GLN A 348 -3.15 -8.84 30.27
CA GLN A 348 -2.13 -9.16 29.28
C GLN A 348 -1.61 -7.90 28.58
N LEU A 349 -0.36 -7.94 28.13
CA LEU A 349 0.21 -6.90 27.28
C LEU A 349 -0.46 -6.94 25.90
N GLN A 350 -1.16 -5.87 25.54
CA GLN A 350 -1.81 -5.71 24.25
C GLN A 350 -0.95 -4.79 23.37
N LEU A 351 -0.58 -5.28 22.20
CA LEU A 351 0.06 -4.49 21.16
C LEU A 351 -1.02 -4.00 20.20
N MET A 352 -1.10 -2.69 20.01
CA MET A 352 -2.05 -2.08 19.09
C MET A 352 -1.34 -1.19 18.08
N ASP A 353 -1.78 -1.21 16.84
CA ASP A 353 -1.26 -0.34 15.78
C ASP A 353 -2.36 0.62 15.32
N GLY A 354 -1.97 1.86 15.08
CA GLY A 354 -2.84 2.87 14.49
C GLY A 354 -2.04 3.99 13.85
N ASP A 355 -2.73 4.90 13.18
CA ASP A 355 -2.09 6.09 12.63
C ASP A 355 -1.63 7.06 13.75
N LEU A 356 -1.00 8.18 13.35
CA LEU A 356 -0.50 9.17 14.31
C LEU A 356 -1.61 9.81 15.13
N ALA A 357 -2.77 10.08 14.52
CA ALA A 357 -3.91 10.68 15.21
C ALA A 357 -4.47 9.72 16.27
N THR A 358 -4.63 8.45 15.94
CA THR A 358 -5.06 7.37 16.83
C THR A 358 -4.11 7.23 18.03
N CYS A 359 -2.80 7.19 17.78
CA CYS A 359 -1.80 7.12 18.85
C CYS A 359 -1.86 8.35 19.78
N LYS A 360 -2.09 9.55 19.23
CA LYS A 360 -2.28 10.76 20.04
C LYS A 360 -3.55 10.69 20.88
N ASN A 361 -4.67 10.27 20.29
CA ASN A 361 -5.93 10.11 21.00
C ASN A 361 -5.81 9.07 22.13
N PHE A 362 -5.05 7.99 21.92
CA PHE A 362 -4.75 7.00 22.95
C PHE A 362 -3.98 7.59 24.11
N ASN A 363 -2.90 8.31 23.82
CA ASN A 363 -2.10 8.94 24.86
C ASN A 363 -2.90 10.00 25.62
N SER A 364 -3.74 10.79 24.94
CA SER A 364 -4.67 11.72 25.58
C SER A 364 -5.66 11.02 26.50
N LEU A 365 -6.29 9.94 26.04
CA LEU A 365 -7.20 9.11 26.85
C LEU A 365 -6.50 8.57 28.09
N ARG A 366 -5.30 8.00 27.92
CA ARG A 366 -4.52 7.46 29.04
C ARG A 366 -4.18 8.54 30.06
N SER A 367 -3.73 9.72 29.62
CA SER A 367 -3.43 10.84 30.51
C SER A 367 -4.62 11.32 31.33
N LEU A 368 -5.85 11.20 30.80
CA LEU A 368 -7.07 11.53 31.55
C LEU A 368 -7.41 10.50 32.64
N HIS A 369 -6.86 9.28 32.56
CA HIS A 369 -7.17 8.18 33.47
C HIS A 369 -6.07 7.88 34.50
N VAL A 370 -4.90 8.52 34.39
CA VAL A 370 -3.81 8.38 35.34
C VAL A 370 -3.90 9.48 36.41
N PRO A 371 -3.74 9.15 37.72
CA PRO A 371 -3.45 7.84 38.27
C PRO A 371 -4.72 7.00 38.52
N SER A 372 -4.67 5.72 38.15
CA SER A 372 -5.69 4.73 38.52
C SER A 372 -5.03 3.41 38.90
N SER A 373 -5.49 2.78 39.99
CA SER A 373 -5.04 1.45 40.41
C SER A 373 -5.66 0.32 39.59
N TYR A 374 -6.65 0.61 38.76
CA TYR A 374 -7.37 -0.37 37.97
C TYR A 374 -6.84 -0.41 36.53
N ALA A 375 -6.32 -1.57 36.09
CA ALA A 375 -5.70 -1.74 34.76
C ALA A 375 -6.61 -1.34 33.58
N HIS A 376 -7.92 -1.59 33.69
CA HIS A 376 -8.90 -1.23 32.66
C HIS A 376 -9.16 0.29 32.56
N HIS A 377 -8.82 1.05 33.59
CA HIS A 377 -8.84 2.51 33.55
C HIS A 377 -7.48 3.06 33.15
N SER A 378 -6.38 2.57 33.75
CA SER A 378 -5.03 3.11 33.49
C SER A 378 -4.50 2.79 32.10
N LEU A 379 -5.03 1.75 31.43
CA LEU A 379 -4.60 1.31 30.09
C LEU A 379 -3.09 1.00 30.00
N GLU A 380 -2.44 0.74 31.13
CA GLU A 380 -1.00 0.50 31.24
C GLU A 380 -0.51 -0.72 30.47
N ASN A 381 -1.40 -1.69 30.26
CA ASN A 381 -1.13 -2.92 29.55
C ASN A 381 -1.27 -2.78 28.03
N ILE A 382 -1.71 -1.62 27.51
CA ILE A 382 -1.84 -1.38 26.06
C ILE A 382 -0.67 -0.51 25.60
N SER A 383 0.07 -1.02 24.62
CA SER A 383 1.12 -0.28 23.93
C SER A 383 0.71 -0.03 22.48
N PHE A 384 0.41 1.24 22.17
CA PHE A 384 0.17 1.67 20.80
C PHE A 384 1.49 1.92 20.05
N GLN A 385 1.61 1.36 18.86
CA GLN A 385 2.71 1.61 17.93
C GLN A 385 2.19 2.41 16.72
N LEU A 386 3.04 3.29 16.22
CA LEU A 386 2.76 4.03 15.00
C LEU A 386 2.80 3.07 13.81
N SER A 387 1.71 3.02 13.04
CA SER A 387 1.64 2.24 11.82
C SER A 387 2.78 2.61 10.87
N ALA A 388 3.54 1.59 10.45
CA ALA A 388 4.66 1.75 9.54
C ALA A 388 4.20 2.39 8.22
N SER A 389 3.07 1.95 7.65
CA SER A 389 2.57 2.41 6.36
C SER A 389 2.25 3.90 6.34
N HIS A 390 1.49 4.42 7.31
CA HIS A 390 1.18 5.86 7.39
C HIS A 390 2.42 6.70 7.69
N THR A 391 3.30 6.22 8.57
CA THR A 391 4.56 6.92 8.89
C THR A 391 5.41 7.08 7.64
N LEU A 392 5.57 5.98 6.90
CA LEU A 392 6.32 5.92 5.66
C LEU A 392 5.69 6.76 4.55
N TRP A 393 4.36 6.76 4.46
CA TRP A 393 3.63 7.66 3.56
C TRP A 393 3.90 9.13 3.86
N ASN A 394 3.76 9.54 5.11
CA ASN A 394 4.02 10.92 5.52
C ASN A 394 5.46 11.36 5.22
N ILE A 395 6.44 10.49 5.49
CA ILE A 395 7.86 10.77 5.20
C ILE A 395 8.08 10.90 3.69
N ALA A 396 7.58 9.95 2.89
CA ALA A 396 7.74 9.97 1.45
C ALA A 396 7.06 11.17 0.80
N ALA A 397 5.86 11.53 1.25
CA ALA A 397 5.13 12.71 0.79
C ALA A 397 5.89 14.00 1.16
N ALA A 398 6.46 14.09 2.36
CA ALA A 398 7.26 15.23 2.79
C ALA A 398 8.53 15.39 1.93
N ILE A 399 9.24 14.28 1.66
CA ILE A 399 10.44 14.28 0.81
C ILE A 399 10.06 14.68 -0.63
N LEU A 400 9.02 14.08 -1.22
CA LEU A 400 8.58 14.44 -2.56
C LEU A 400 8.16 15.91 -2.65
N LYS A 401 7.43 16.45 -1.67
CA LYS A 401 7.08 17.89 -1.60
C LYS A 401 8.32 18.78 -1.54
N ALA A 402 9.31 18.41 -0.74
CA ALA A 402 10.57 19.17 -0.62
C ALA A 402 11.37 19.23 -1.93
N HIS A 403 11.29 18.17 -2.75
CA HIS A 403 11.97 18.06 -4.04
C HIS A 403 11.10 18.37 -5.25
N LEU A 404 9.81 18.67 -5.05
CA LEU A 404 8.87 18.84 -6.15
C LEU A 404 9.34 19.98 -7.06
N GLY A 405 9.75 21.10 -6.46
CA GLY A 405 10.19 22.32 -7.15
C GLY A 405 9.08 23.37 -7.25
N ASP A 406 9.39 24.50 -7.89
CA ASP A 406 8.42 25.58 -8.15
C ASP A 406 7.84 25.46 -9.56
N THR A 407 6.56 25.11 -9.66
CA THR A 407 5.84 24.94 -10.93
C THR A 407 5.59 26.27 -11.65
N ASN A 408 5.64 27.41 -10.94
CA ASN A 408 5.50 28.73 -11.55
C ASN A 408 6.81 29.23 -12.16
N ASN A 409 7.93 28.57 -11.84
CA ASN A 409 9.25 28.92 -12.36
C ASN A 409 9.61 28.04 -13.57
N SER A 410 9.59 28.64 -14.75
CA SER A 410 9.93 27.96 -16.01
C SER A 410 11.39 27.46 -16.11
N LEU A 411 12.26 27.83 -15.17
CA LEU A 411 13.66 27.40 -15.08
C LEU A 411 13.93 26.40 -13.94
N ASP A 412 12.95 26.11 -13.08
CA ASP A 412 13.09 25.20 -11.96
C ASP A 412 13.19 23.72 -12.40
N VAL A 413 14.18 22.99 -11.90
CA VAL A 413 14.49 21.61 -12.30
C VAL A 413 14.07 20.57 -11.25
N GLY A 414 13.03 20.89 -10.48
CA GLY A 414 12.45 20.00 -9.49
C GLY A 414 11.88 18.70 -10.08
N ALA A 415 11.41 17.81 -9.20
CA ALA A 415 10.81 16.55 -9.60
C ALA A 415 9.59 16.73 -10.51
N TRP A 416 8.84 17.84 -10.38
CA TRP A 416 7.68 18.13 -11.22
C TRP A 416 8.03 18.12 -12.72
N ARG A 417 9.17 18.72 -13.09
CA ARG A 417 9.62 18.79 -14.49
C ARG A 417 10.05 17.43 -15.00
N CYS A 418 10.68 16.64 -14.13
CA CYS A 418 11.06 15.27 -14.46
C CYS A 418 9.80 14.45 -14.79
N LEU A 419 8.77 14.54 -13.94
CA LEU A 419 7.49 13.85 -14.11
C LEU A 419 6.76 14.28 -15.38
N GLU A 420 6.67 15.58 -15.66
CA GLU A 420 6.03 16.07 -16.89
C GLU A 420 6.69 15.52 -18.15
N ASN A 421 8.02 15.48 -18.18
CA ASN A 421 8.77 14.97 -19.32
C ASN A 421 8.76 13.44 -19.42
N LEU A 422 8.29 12.76 -18.38
CA LEU A 422 7.99 11.33 -18.39
C LEU A 422 6.53 11.05 -18.79
N GLY A 423 5.69 12.08 -18.89
CA GLY A 423 4.28 12.00 -19.27
C GLY A 423 3.29 12.08 -18.11
N ILE A 424 3.75 12.46 -16.91
CA ILE A 424 2.94 12.54 -15.69
C ILE A 424 2.71 14.01 -15.35
N PRO A 425 1.45 14.49 -15.39
CA PRO A 425 1.14 15.87 -15.02
C PRO A 425 1.57 16.20 -13.59
N HIS A 426 2.23 17.33 -13.38
CA HIS A 426 2.71 17.73 -12.05
C HIS A 426 1.58 17.89 -11.02
N THR A 427 0.36 18.24 -11.45
CA THR A 427 -0.83 18.32 -10.58
C THR A 427 -1.24 16.97 -10.02
N LYS A 428 -0.78 15.86 -10.61
CA LYS A 428 -1.01 14.49 -10.17
C LYS A 428 0.23 13.86 -9.53
N ALA A 429 1.30 14.62 -9.34
CA ALA A 429 2.58 14.10 -8.82
C ALA A 429 2.48 13.58 -7.38
N ILE A 430 1.56 14.13 -6.58
CA ILE A 430 1.35 13.73 -5.18
C ILE A 430 -0.12 13.35 -5.02
N PRO A 431 -0.50 12.11 -5.35
CA PRO A 431 -1.85 11.62 -5.11
C PRO A 431 -2.17 11.65 -3.61
N GLN A 432 -3.37 12.11 -3.25
CA GLN A 432 -3.81 12.23 -1.86
C GLN A 432 -4.24 10.88 -1.25
N THR A 433 -4.56 9.89 -2.07
CA THR A 433 -5.11 8.60 -1.62
C THR A 433 -4.31 7.40 -2.13
N ASP A 434 -3.37 7.59 -3.04
CA ASP A 434 -2.62 6.50 -3.68
C ASP A 434 -1.13 6.58 -3.36
N PHE A 435 -0.77 6.03 -2.21
CA PHE A 435 0.61 5.98 -1.75
C PHE A 435 1.54 5.23 -2.72
N LEU A 436 1.02 4.17 -3.35
CA LEU A 436 1.81 3.32 -4.24
C LEU A 436 2.17 4.06 -5.53
N LEU A 437 1.22 4.83 -6.08
CA LEU A 437 1.47 5.70 -7.23
C LEU A 437 2.48 6.80 -6.91
N MET A 438 2.43 7.37 -5.71
CA MET A 438 3.42 8.35 -5.27
C MET A 438 4.85 7.75 -5.24
N ILE A 439 5.02 6.54 -4.68
CA ILE A 439 6.33 5.85 -4.70
C ILE A 439 6.78 5.58 -6.13
N LYS A 440 5.89 5.09 -7.00
CA LYS A 440 6.14 4.84 -8.43
C LYS A 440 6.63 6.11 -9.16
N HIS A 441 6.09 7.28 -8.83
CA HIS A 441 6.57 8.56 -9.36
C HIS A 441 7.98 8.90 -8.87
N MET A 442 8.28 8.66 -7.60
CA MET A 442 9.62 8.86 -7.04
C MET A 442 10.65 7.91 -7.70
N GLU A 443 10.28 6.64 -7.93
CA GLU A 443 11.08 5.65 -8.66
C GLU A 443 11.38 6.12 -10.08
N GLN A 444 10.37 6.53 -10.84
CA GLN A 444 10.54 7.02 -12.21
C GLN A 444 11.49 8.22 -12.29
N VAL A 445 11.36 9.19 -11.38
CA VAL A 445 12.27 10.35 -11.32
C VAL A 445 13.69 9.92 -10.94
N HIS A 446 13.83 8.98 -10.00
CA HIS A 446 15.13 8.47 -9.57
C HIS A 446 15.86 7.74 -10.69
N GLU A 447 15.21 6.75 -11.30
CA GLU A 447 15.77 5.94 -12.40
C GLU A 447 16.11 6.81 -13.62
N ALA A 448 15.24 7.75 -13.99
CA ALA A 448 15.50 8.66 -15.10
C ALA A 448 16.72 9.57 -14.82
N THR A 449 16.84 10.07 -13.59
CA THR A 449 17.99 10.89 -13.17
C THR A 449 19.30 10.08 -13.20
N ILE A 450 19.29 8.85 -12.70
CA ILE A 450 20.44 7.94 -12.78
C ILE A 450 20.81 7.68 -14.24
N LEU A 451 19.84 7.41 -15.12
CA LEU A 451 20.09 7.16 -16.52
C LEU A 451 20.76 8.35 -17.21
N HIS A 452 20.34 9.57 -16.87
CA HIS A 452 20.97 10.78 -17.39
C HIS A 452 22.44 10.90 -16.95
N GLY A 453 22.74 10.67 -15.67
CA GLY A 453 24.12 10.70 -15.19
C GLY A 453 24.98 9.54 -15.73
N LEU A 454 24.40 8.35 -15.98
CA LEU A 454 25.08 7.25 -16.66
C LEU A 454 25.43 7.60 -18.10
N LYS A 455 24.48 8.17 -18.87
CA LYS A 455 24.74 8.66 -20.23
C LYS A 455 25.87 9.69 -20.25
N PHE A 456 25.94 10.56 -19.24
CA PHE A 456 27.05 11.50 -19.09
C PHE A 456 28.38 10.80 -18.78
N THR A 457 28.40 9.90 -17.80
CA THR A 457 29.58 9.14 -17.36
C THR A 457 30.17 8.29 -18.49
N MET A 458 29.31 7.73 -19.34
CA MET A 458 29.69 6.94 -20.51
C MET A 458 30.06 7.79 -21.73
N VAL A 459 29.85 9.11 -21.69
CA VAL A 459 29.96 10.03 -22.84
C VAL A 459 29.06 9.57 -24.00
N ASP A 460 27.89 9.05 -23.66
CA ASP A 460 26.90 8.51 -24.60
C ASP A 460 25.79 9.54 -24.83
N LYS A 461 25.77 10.09 -26.06
CA LYS A 461 24.78 11.07 -26.49
C LYS A 461 23.59 10.45 -27.22
N ASP A 462 23.66 9.16 -27.55
CA ASP A 462 22.70 8.51 -28.42
C ASP A 462 21.36 8.32 -27.72
N PRO A 463 20.24 8.51 -28.45
CA PRO A 463 18.92 8.20 -27.96
C PRO A 463 18.79 6.70 -27.70
N ILE A 464 17.90 6.34 -26.77
CA ILE A 464 17.62 4.95 -26.43
C ILE A 464 16.93 4.28 -27.63
N LYS A 465 17.61 3.31 -28.24
CA LYS A 465 17.15 2.55 -29.43
C LYS A 465 17.00 1.04 -29.18
N GLY A 466 17.66 0.52 -28.14
CA GLY A 466 17.72 -0.90 -27.80
C GLY A 466 18.90 -1.18 -26.87
N LEU A 467 18.92 -2.34 -26.23
CA LEU A 467 19.93 -2.72 -25.23
C LEU A 467 21.12 -3.42 -25.90
N GLY A 468 22.27 -2.73 -25.95
CA GLY A 468 23.55 -3.32 -26.37
C GLY A 468 24.18 -4.17 -25.26
N LYS A 469 25.15 -5.01 -25.61
CA LYS A 469 26.05 -5.66 -24.64
C LYS A 469 27.36 -4.90 -24.55
N ILE A 470 27.88 -4.71 -23.34
CA ILE A 470 29.23 -4.18 -23.11
C ILE A 470 30.01 -5.13 -22.19
N SER A 471 31.35 -5.07 -22.26
CA SER A 471 32.19 -5.93 -21.43
C SER A 471 31.90 -5.72 -19.95
N THR A 472 31.80 -6.81 -19.19
CA THR A 472 31.40 -6.75 -17.77
C THR A 472 32.33 -5.85 -16.95
N LYS A 473 33.64 -5.84 -17.26
CA LYS A 473 34.61 -4.92 -16.62
C LYS A 473 34.25 -3.45 -16.82
N LYS A 474 33.89 -3.08 -18.05
CA LYS A 474 33.50 -1.71 -18.41
C LYS A 474 32.14 -1.35 -17.82
N TRP A 475 31.23 -2.32 -17.74
CA TRP A 475 29.93 -2.18 -17.11
C TRP A 475 30.06 -1.88 -15.61
N ASN A 476 30.83 -2.68 -14.85
CA ASN A 476 31.08 -2.44 -13.43
C ASN A 476 31.79 -1.09 -13.21
N PHE A 477 32.79 -0.78 -14.04
CA PHE A 477 33.49 0.51 -13.97
C PHE A 477 32.55 1.72 -14.08
N TYR A 478 31.53 1.67 -14.95
CA TYR A 478 30.58 2.77 -15.06
C TYR A 478 29.65 2.91 -13.86
N VAL A 479 29.30 1.81 -13.21
CA VAL A 479 28.53 1.82 -11.97
C VAL A 479 29.36 2.48 -10.86
N ASP A 480 30.59 2.04 -10.66
CA ASP A 480 31.51 2.57 -9.64
C ASP A 480 31.82 4.05 -9.89
N GLN A 481 32.09 4.41 -11.15
CA GLN A 481 32.39 5.80 -11.52
C GLN A 481 31.20 6.73 -11.28
N PHE A 482 29.96 6.27 -11.55
CA PHE A 482 28.77 7.05 -11.23
C PHE A 482 28.66 7.25 -9.72
N TYR A 483 28.85 6.19 -8.94
CA TYR A 483 28.78 6.24 -7.48
C TYR A 483 29.77 7.28 -6.91
N ASP A 484 31.04 7.19 -7.29
CA ASP A 484 32.09 8.10 -6.80
C ASP A 484 31.78 9.55 -7.14
N LYS A 485 31.26 9.78 -8.36
CA LYS A 485 31.00 11.12 -8.89
C LYS A 485 29.77 11.79 -8.28
N TYR A 486 28.69 11.05 -8.02
CA TYR A 486 27.38 11.62 -7.69
C TYR A 486 26.79 11.16 -6.34
N CYS A 487 27.19 9.99 -5.82
CA CYS A 487 26.53 9.36 -4.66
C CYS A 487 27.27 9.56 -3.33
N THR A 488 28.53 10.01 -3.35
CA THR A 488 29.33 10.19 -2.12
C THR A 488 28.95 11.44 -1.33
N GLY A 489 29.24 11.43 -0.02
CA GLY A 489 29.08 12.61 0.84
C GLY A 489 29.95 13.79 0.38
N GLU A 490 31.16 13.50 -0.12
CA GLU A 490 32.08 14.50 -0.66
C GLU A 490 31.52 15.16 -1.93
N ALA A 491 30.92 14.38 -2.85
CA ALA A 491 30.27 14.92 -4.04
C ALA A 491 29.14 15.91 -3.68
N ARG A 492 28.29 15.54 -2.72
CA ARG A 492 27.23 16.43 -2.20
C ARG A 492 27.80 17.69 -1.55
N ALA A 493 28.86 17.57 -0.75
CA ALA A 493 29.51 18.71 -0.10
C ALA A 493 30.11 19.67 -1.14
N LYS A 494 30.80 19.16 -2.17
CA LYS A 494 31.31 19.96 -3.29
C LYS A 494 30.18 20.66 -4.03
N ALA A 495 29.11 19.94 -4.38
CA ALA A 495 27.95 20.52 -5.06
C ALA A 495 27.29 21.63 -4.23
N ALA A 496 27.24 21.49 -2.90
CA ALA A 496 26.67 22.49 -2.01
C ALA A 496 27.45 23.83 -2.00
N THR A 497 28.72 23.85 -2.39
CA THR A 497 29.54 25.08 -2.49
C THR A 497 29.31 25.86 -3.79
N LEU A 498 28.68 25.23 -4.79
CA LEU A 498 28.43 25.87 -6.09
C LEU A 498 27.38 26.99 -5.94
N LYS A 499 27.57 28.05 -6.74
CA LYS A 499 26.62 29.18 -6.78
C LYS A 499 25.27 28.78 -7.36
N ASP A 500 25.26 27.87 -8.32
CA ASP A 500 24.04 27.29 -8.90
C ASP A 500 23.63 26.05 -8.07
N PRO A 501 22.43 26.05 -7.46
CA PRO A 501 21.98 24.95 -6.61
C PRO A 501 21.48 23.72 -7.39
N LYS A 502 21.41 23.73 -8.74
CA LYS A 502 20.87 22.60 -9.52
C LYS A 502 21.53 21.26 -9.20
N LEU A 503 22.86 21.18 -9.29
CA LEU A 503 23.58 19.93 -8.99
C LEU A 503 23.37 19.53 -7.53
N HIS A 504 23.46 20.47 -6.59
CA HIS A 504 23.17 20.21 -5.18
C HIS A 504 21.78 19.60 -5.00
N ASN A 505 20.73 20.23 -5.54
CA ASN A 505 19.35 19.76 -5.46
C ASN A 505 19.20 18.35 -6.07
N THR A 506 19.81 18.11 -7.24
CA THR A 506 19.77 16.80 -7.90
C THR A 506 20.43 15.70 -7.04
N LEU A 507 21.59 15.97 -6.45
CA LEU A 507 22.30 14.98 -5.62
C LEU A 507 21.59 14.71 -4.28
N ILE A 508 20.97 15.72 -3.67
CA ILE A 508 20.16 15.50 -2.46
C ILE A 508 18.90 14.71 -2.81
N ARG A 509 18.22 15.02 -3.92
CA ARG A 509 17.05 14.26 -4.38
C ARG A 509 17.40 12.80 -4.64
N LEU A 510 18.52 12.53 -5.30
CA LEU A 510 19.03 11.17 -5.50
C LEU A 510 19.20 10.46 -4.15
N GLN A 511 19.85 11.09 -3.18
CA GLN A 511 20.07 10.50 -1.85
C GLN A 511 18.77 10.18 -1.10
N GLU A 512 17.83 11.13 -1.05
CA GLU A 512 16.60 10.97 -0.27
C GLU A 512 15.61 10.01 -0.94
N PHE A 513 15.56 9.97 -2.28
CA PHE A 513 14.70 9.03 -3.01
C PHE A 513 15.23 7.58 -2.90
N LEU A 514 16.54 7.38 -2.89
CA LEU A 514 17.15 6.06 -2.69
C LEU A 514 16.69 5.44 -1.36
N THR A 515 16.82 6.18 -0.26
CA THR A 515 16.46 5.71 1.09
C THR A 515 15.02 5.24 1.12
N LEU A 516 14.11 6.00 0.52
CA LEU A 516 12.71 5.62 0.48
C LEU A 516 12.48 4.37 -0.37
N GLN A 517 13.13 4.26 -1.53
CA GLN A 517 12.91 3.12 -2.41
C GLN A 517 13.35 1.80 -1.78
N THR A 518 14.48 1.73 -1.09
CA THR A 518 14.91 0.47 -0.46
C THR A 518 13.99 0.02 0.66
N PHE A 519 13.56 0.93 1.53
CA PHE A 519 12.68 0.57 2.65
C PHE A 519 11.24 0.32 2.19
N LEU A 520 10.71 1.15 1.29
CA LEU A 520 9.32 1.08 0.85
C LEU A 520 9.10 -0.08 -0.12
N ARG A 521 10.01 -0.32 -1.05
CA ARG A 521 9.85 -1.37 -2.06
C ARG A 521 9.84 -2.75 -1.43
N ASP A 522 10.77 -3.03 -0.52
CA ASP A 522 10.83 -4.33 0.15
C ASP A 522 9.65 -4.54 1.08
N MET A 523 9.24 -3.50 1.82
CA MET A 523 8.02 -3.54 2.63
C MET A 523 6.78 -3.75 1.76
N MET A 524 6.64 -3.05 0.62
CA MET A 524 5.49 -3.19 -0.27
C MET A 524 5.46 -4.55 -0.97
N HIS A 525 6.62 -5.10 -1.36
CA HIS A 525 6.70 -6.46 -1.88
C HIS A 525 6.39 -7.52 -0.81
N SER A 526 6.77 -7.26 0.45
CA SER A 526 6.34 -8.10 1.60
C SER A 526 4.83 -8.02 1.77
N PHE A 527 4.25 -6.81 1.86
CA PHE A 527 2.79 -6.64 1.97
C PHE A 527 2.03 -7.31 0.81
N ARG A 528 2.55 -7.23 -0.42
CA ARG A 528 1.98 -7.92 -1.60
C ARG A 528 2.01 -9.44 -1.48
N ALA A 529 3.11 -10.00 -0.96
CA ALA A 529 3.15 -11.42 -0.67
C ALA A 529 2.17 -11.77 0.46
N ASP A 530 2.10 -10.93 1.49
CA ASP A 530 1.39 -11.13 2.75
C ASP A 530 -0.13 -11.01 2.66
N THR A 531 -0.68 -10.25 1.70
CA THR A 531 -2.13 -10.19 1.44
C THR A 531 -2.66 -11.43 0.72
N GLY A 532 -1.81 -12.40 0.40
CA GLY A 532 -2.20 -13.59 -0.36
C GLY A 532 -2.59 -13.26 -1.81
N ALA A 533 -2.25 -12.06 -2.27
CA ALA A 533 -2.32 -11.72 -3.67
C ALA A 533 -1.38 -12.66 -4.43
N THR A 534 -1.96 -13.54 -5.25
CA THR A 534 -1.19 -14.22 -6.28
C THR A 534 -0.60 -13.13 -7.16
N VAL A 535 0.71 -12.91 -7.08
CA VAL A 535 1.46 -11.94 -7.89
C VAL A 535 1.04 -12.13 -9.35
N PHE A 536 0.12 -11.29 -9.81
CA PHE A 536 -0.20 -11.15 -11.21
C PHE A 536 0.51 -9.89 -11.66
N THR A 537 1.64 -10.08 -12.33
CA THR A 537 2.25 -9.04 -13.12
C THR A 537 1.19 -8.46 -14.05
N GLN A 538 0.90 -7.16 -13.91
CA GLN A 538 0.23 -6.39 -14.95
C GLN A 538 0.72 -6.81 -16.34
N SER A 539 -0.18 -6.82 -17.34
CA SER A 539 0.14 -7.16 -18.74
C SER A 539 1.16 -6.22 -19.38
N HIS A 540 1.47 -5.11 -18.71
CA HIS A 540 2.48 -4.13 -19.04
C HIS A 540 3.38 -3.99 -17.81
N HIS A 541 4.65 -4.37 -17.93
CA HIS A 541 5.65 -3.95 -16.95
C HIS A 541 5.74 -2.42 -16.99
N ASN A 542 5.83 -1.74 -15.84
CA ASN A 542 5.85 -0.27 -15.73
C ASN A 542 7.17 0.38 -16.21
N ILE A 543 7.84 -0.25 -17.17
CA ILE A 543 9.09 0.21 -17.78
C ILE A 543 8.79 1.53 -18.47
N MET A 544 9.51 2.59 -18.09
CA MET A 544 9.41 3.88 -18.75
C MET A 544 9.72 3.71 -20.24
N SER A 545 8.83 4.20 -21.11
CA SER A 545 9.00 4.00 -22.55
C SER A 545 10.29 4.68 -23.03
N PRO A 546 11.02 4.11 -24.02
CA PRO A 546 12.17 4.77 -24.61
C PRO A 546 11.85 6.18 -25.13
N LYS A 547 10.61 6.42 -25.58
CA LYS A 547 10.13 7.73 -26.01
C LYS A 547 10.11 8.73 -24.84
N SER A 548 9.46 8.38 -23.73
CA SER A 548 9.40 9.22 -22.52
C SER A 548 10.81 9.51 -21.98
N LEU A 549 11.66 8.50 -21.90
CA LEU A 549 13.04 8.66 -21.44
C LEU A 549 13.87 9.56 -22.38
N ASN A 550 13.70 9.46 -23.70
CA ASN A 550 14.39 10.34 -24.63
C ASN A 550 13.95 11.80 -24.49
N VAL A 551 12.65 12.06 -24.25
CA VAL A 551 12.13 13.41 -23.95
C VAL A 551 12.75 13.93 -22.65
N PHE A 552 12.73 13.13 -21.58
CA PHE A 552 13.39 13.46 -20.33
C PHE A 552 14.89 13.77 -20.51
N LEU A 553 15.63 12.94 -21.26
CA LEU A 553 17.07 13.13 -21.49
C LEU A 553 17.38 14.42 -22.25
N GLN A 554 16.52 14.80 -23.20
CA GLN A 554 16.64 16.10 -23.89
C GLN A 554 16.43 17.26 -22.93
N MET A 555 15.37 17.19 -22.09
CA MET A 555 15.11 18.19 -21.06
C MET A 555 16.30 18.30 -20.09
N ALA A 556 16.77 17.17 -19.56
CA ALA A 556 17.87 17.13 -18.59
C ALA A 556 19.16 17.76 -19.14
N ARG A 557 19.47 17.55 -20.42
CA ARG A 557 20.60 18.18 -21.12
C ARG A 557 20.39 19.68 -21.32
N ASN A 558 19.20 20.10 -21.74
CA ASN A 558 18.90 21.51 -22.01
C ASN A 558 18.96 22.37 -20.73
N PHE A 559 18.45 21.83 -19.62
CA PHE A 559 18.45 22.52 -18.33
C PHE A 559 19.73 22.31 -17.52
N ASP A 560 20.61 21.42 -17.98
CA ASP A 560 21.89 21.06 -17.36
C ASP A 560 21.72 20.73 -15.87
N ILE A 561 20.88 19.72 -15.59
CA ILE A 561 20.50 19.37 -14.20
C ILE A 561 21.67 18.82 -13.38
N LEU A 562 22.76 18.41 -14.04
CA LEU A 562 24.02 17.97 -13.43
C LEU A 562 25.09 19.06 -13.38
N ASN A 563 24.83 20.26 -13.93
CA ASN A 563 25.74 21.41 -13.91
C ASN A 563 27.13 21.07 -14.49
N GLU A 564 27.17 20.43 -15.66
CA GLU A 564 28.36 19.88 -16.29
C GLU A 564 28.72 20.57 -17.63
N PRO A 565 30.01 20.62 -18.04
CA PRO A 565 30.42 21.35 -19.25
C PRO A 565 29.98 20.71 -20.58
N PRO A 566 29.61 21.50 -21.61
CA PRO A 566 29.40 22.96 -21.59
C PRO A 566 28.01 23.30 -21.02
N GLY A 567 28.00 24.16 -19.99
CA GLY A 567 26.79 24.43 -19.21
C GLY A 567 25.69 25.23 -19.92
N SER A 568 24.53 25.29 -19.27
CA SER A 568 23.24 25.73 -19.83
C SER A 568 23.21 27.10 -20.53
N LEU A 569 22.44 27.17 -21.63
CA LEU A 569 21.96 28.39 -22.29
C LEU A 569 20.84 29.11 -21.50
N ALA A 570 20.35 28.51 -20.41
CA ALA A 570 19.22 29.03 -19.64
C ALA A 570 19.61 30.24 -18.76
N PRO A 571 18.73 31.25 -18.61
CA PRO A 571 18.96 32.37 -17.71
C PRO A 571 19.25 31.90 -16.28
N LYS A 572 20.17 32.59 -15.59
CA LYS A 572 20.50 32.33 -14.19
C LYS A 572 19.46 32.98 -13.27
N GLU A 573 18.23 32.49 -13.27
CA GLU A 573 17.29 32.84 -12.19
C GLU A 573 17.59 32.07 -10.90
N LYS A 574 17.08 32.60 -9.79
CA LYS A 574 17.26 32.03 -8.46
C LYS A 574 16.41 30.77 -8.30
N VAL A 575 16.94 29.62 -8.70
CA VAL A 575 16.41 28.31 -8.27
C VAL A 575 16.56 28.22 -6.74
N LYS A 576 15.52 27.78 -6.03
CA LYS A 576 15.58 27.61 -4.57
C LYS A 576 16.48 26.43 -4.24
N LYS A 577 17.45 26.64 -3.34
CA LYS A 577 18.30 25.56 -2.83
C LYS A 577 17.49 24.69 -1.87
N VAL A 578 17.41 23.39 -2.15
CA VAL A 578 16.76 22.42 -1.28
C VAL A 578 17.68 22.11 -0.10
N GLN A 579 17.11 22.05 1.09
CA GLN A 579 17.83 21.73 2.31
C GLN A 579 18.16 20.22 2.34
N ASN A 580 19.37 19.85 2.75
CA ASN A 580 19.70 18.44 2.97
C ASN A 580 19.07 17.99 4.30
N SER A 581 18.10 17.07 4.24
CA SER A 581 17.33 16.65 5.41
C SER A 581 18.18 15.95 6.46
N TYR A 582 19.17 15.15 6.05
CA TYR A 582 20.10 14.47 6.95
C TYR A 582 20.98 15.45 7.73
N VAL A 583 21.64 16.37 7.02
CA VAL A 583 22.54 17.37 7.64
C VAL A 583 21.74 18.30 8.54
N PHE A 584 20.54 18.71 8.10
CA PHE A 584 19.67 19.53 8.92
C PHE A 584 19.14 18.78 10.14
N GLY A 585 18.74 17.53 9.98
CA GLY A 585 18.32 16.64 11.06
C GLY A 585 19.39 16.48 12.12
N ILE A 586 20.64 16.20 11.72
CA ILE A 586 21.79 16.13 12.64
C ILE A 586 22.01 17.47 13.37
N SER A 587 21.91 18.60 12.66
CA SER A 587 22.05 19.93 13.27
C SER A 587 20.95 20.19 14.32
N LYS A 588 19.69 19.86 14.00
CA LYS A 588 18.56 19.95 14.93
C LYS A 588 18.73 19.01 16.12
N PHE A 589 19.24 17.80 15.89
CA PHE A 589 19.49 16.82 16.94
C PHE A 589 20.60 17.29 17.90
N LYS A 590 21.69 17.85 17.38
CA LYS A 590 22.74 18.48 18.19
C LYS A 590 22.19 19.62 19.05
N GLN A 591 21.42 20.52 18.46
CA GLN A 591 20.75 21.60 19.20
C GLN A 591 19.83 21.08 20.30
N GLN A 592 19.19 19.92 20.08
CA GLN A 592 18.34 19.29 21.09
C GLN A 592 19.16 18.67 22.22
N ILE A 593 20.29 18.01 21.93
CA ILE A 593 21.21 17.51 22.95
C ILE A 593 21.76 18.65 23.80
N ASP A 594 22.09 19.79 23.18
CA ASP A 594 22.59 20.96 23.91
C ASP A 594 21.53 21.51 24.90
N LYS A 595 20.24 21.43 24.54
CA LYS A 595 19.12 21.88 25.39
C LYS A 595 18.65 20.85 26.40
N ASP A 596 18.71 19.57 26.04
CA ASP A 596 18.25 18.42 26.83
C ASP A 596 19.31 17.31 26.73
N PRO A 597 20.42 17.40 27.51
CA PRO A 597 21.55 16.48 27.42
C PRO A 597 21.19 15.03 27.72
N ASN A 598 20.12 14.83 28.51
CA ASN A 598 19.62 13.51 28.86
C ASN A 598 18.57 12.99 27.87
N LEU A 599 18.22 13.79 26.85
CA LEU A 599 17.19 13.52 25.84
C LEU A 599 15.88 13.06 26.49
N ASN A 600 15.52 13.66 27.62
CA ASN A 600 14.32 13.36 28.39
C ASN A 600 13.06 13.49 27.53
N ARG A 601 12.99 14.47 26.62
CA ARG A 601 11.87 14.62 25.68
C ARG A 601 11.73 13.44 24.72
N TYR A 602 12.84 12.87 24.24
CA TYR A 602 12.79 11.66 23.42
C TYR A 602 12.34 10.45 24.25
N LYS A 603 12.80 10.34 25.49
CA LYS A 603 12.42 9.26 26.41
C LYS A 603 10.95 9.31 26.81
N GLN A 604 10.33 10.48 26.89
CA GLN A 604 8.89 10.63 27.12
C GLN A 604 8.06 9.87 26.07
N HIS A 605 8.53 9.82 24.83
CA HIS A 605 7.87 9.06 23.76
C HIS A 605 8.26 7.58 23.72
N MET A 606 9.35 7.19 24.40
CA MET A 606 9.75 5.79 24.58
C MET A 606 9.05 5.13 25.75
N ASN A 607 8.62 5.90 26.76
CA ASN A 607 7.92 5.39 27.93
C ASN A 607 6.45 5.81 27.93
N PRO A 608 5.51 4.95 27.47
CA PRO A 608 4.08 5.11 27.68
C PRO A 608 3.66 5.44 29.12
N MET A 609 4.48 5.15 30.14
CA MET A 609 4.19 5.41 31.55
C MET A 609 4.78 6.70 32.12
N ALA A 610 5.64 7.45 31.39
CA ALA A 610 6.36 8.62 31.95
C ALA A 610 5.83 10.00 31.53
N MET A 611 4.62 10.10 30.96
CA MET A 611 3.98 11.41 30.79
C MET A 611 3.38 11.89 32.12
N GLU A 612 4.23 12.08 33.13
CA GLU A 612 3.94 12.96 34.26
C GLU A 612 4.54 14.34 33.96
N ILE A 613 3.64 15.32 33.83
CA ILE A 613 3.82 16.74 34.12
C ILE A 613 4.79 17.52 33.22
N ASP A 614 4.23 18.24 32.24
CA ASP A 614 4.59 19.65 32.05
C ASP A 614 3.36 20.43 31.54
N THR A 615 2.63 21.00 32.48
CA THR A 615 1.62 22.03 32.24
C THR A 615 2.32 23.40 32.25
N ASP A 616 3.07 23.72 31.21
CA ASP A 616 3.27 25.12 30.77
C ASP A 616 4.12 25.15 29.49
N VAL A 617 3.50 25.54 28.38
CA VAL A 617 3.86 26.70 27.53
C VAL A 617 2.82 26.70 26.41
N GLY A 618 1.81 27.53 26.59
CA GLY A 618 0.99 27.99 25.49
C GLY A 618 1.85 28.83 24.55
N GLU A 619 2.13 28.30 23.37
CA GLU A 619 2.35 29.10 22.17
C GLU A 619 1.48 28.50 21.07
N GLU A 620 0.29 29.08 20.95
CA GLU A 620 -0.57 28.96 19.78
C GLU A 620 0.22 29.44 18.55
N HIS A 621 0.78 28.51 17.79
CA HIS A 621 1.10 28.79 16.39
C HIS A 621 -0.17 28.62 15.57
N ASN A 622 -0.90 29.74 15.44
CA ASN A 622 -1.83 30.01 14.35
C ASN A 622 -1.19 29.59 13.02
N GLN A 623 -1.67 28.48 12.45
CA GLN A 623 -1.64 28.32 11.00
C GLN A 623 -2.77 29.19 10.45
N GLN A 624 -2.37 30.32 9.88
CA GLN A 624 -3.22 31.14 9.03
C GLN A 624 -3.72 30.26 7.87
N GLU A 625 -4.99 29.88 7.94
CA GLU A 625 -5.79 29.60 6.76
C GLU A 625 -6.01 30.94 6.04
N GLU A 626 -5.20 31.23 5.03
CA GLU A 626 -5.55 32.25 4.05
C GLU A 626 -6.56 31.66 3.06
N GLY A 627 -7.83 31.95 3.30
CA GLY A 627 -8.73 32.50 2.29
C GLY A 627 -9.46 31.51 1.36
N THR A 628 -10.67 31.12 1.76
CA THR A 628 -11.83 31.25 0.86
C THR A 628 -13.09 31.54 1.68
N GLU A 629 -13.19 32.77 2.19
CA GLU A 629 -14.47 33.33 2.61
C GLU A 629 -15.38 33.46 1.38
N THR A 630 -16.52 32.76 1.40
CA THR A 630 -17.84 33.35 1.14
C THR A 630 -18.93 32.28 1.22
N ARG A 631 -19.65 32.26 2.35
CA ARG A 631 -21.12 32.07 2.48
C ARG A 631 -21.52 31.46 3.84
N GLU A 632 -21.26 32.16 4.93
CA GLU A 632 -22.05 31.99 6.17
C GLU A 632 -22.29 33.35 6.84
N GLU A 633 -22.95 34.26 6.12
CA GLU A 633 -23.73 35.33 6.75
C GLU A 633 -25.04 35.47 6.00
N GLN A 634 -26.04 34.67 6.37
CA GLN A 634 -27.47 35.00 6.31
C GLN A 634 -28.30 33.79 6.80
N SER A 635 -28.35 33.61 8.11
CA SER A 635 -29.52 32.98 8.74
C SER A 635 -29.69 33.45 10.17
N ARG A 636 -30.05 34.73 10.29
CA ARG A 636 -30.91 35.20 11.37
C ARG A 636 -32.01 36.03 10.71
N TYR A 637 -33.25 35.69 11.06
CA TYR A 637 -34.54 36.28 10.67
C TYR A 637 -35.34 35.61 9.55
N ALA A 638 -36.40 34.93 10.02
CA ALA A 638 -37.80 35.04 9.61
C ALA A 638 -38.38 34.07 8.56
N LEU A 639 -39.30 33.25 9.10
CA LEU A 639 -40.44 32.51 8.53
C LEU A 639 -40.17 31.19 7.78
#